data_AF-A0A7R9EWM6-F1
#
_entry.id   AF-A0A7R9EWM6-F1
#
_cell.length_a   1.000
_cell.length_b   1.000
_cell.length_c   1.000
_cell.angle_alpha   90.00
_cell.angle_beta   90.00
_cell.angle_gamma   90.00
#
_symmetry.space_group_name_H-M   'P 1'
#
loop_
_entity.id
_entity.type
_entity.pdbx_description
1 polymer ?
#
loop_
_entity_poly.entity_id
_entity_poly.type
_entity_poly.pdbx_seq_one_letter_code
_entity_poly.pdbx_strand_id
1 'polypeptide(L)'
;MDRDVESDASTLNEDEETKDIENIDVATEFFRDKTRCIDFVLVHVNDGNESKNLLREIFQANLQAEGLEIEMERSIAHKDNNIFIKIHAPINVIIKYAQLFNWKMSWKKNTTQSTINTNKKYKVFEKFFNQGIEEIIGIKEEVSLSELSETGQEDLFTNAERSALVFEILYRARFGDHKREVGIFRLLSSGIYSAAYPIHNGNYHRDPSEGEIPLRRQLYTQWAYWKNYNKSQPYQTIRMYFGEEVAMYFAWLGFYTYMLVPASAVGLVCLLYGFLSWFSAFSVPAKEVCNSKYYMCPLCEHYTDCGFHKLSSSCLYATLTHLFDNMSTMFFALFMAVWSTTFLELWKRRQAVFMWSWNMKHSSDWDQETRPEYEAVITESNHRARINPVTGEEELRLKNRVRLGRIAISVLCSLLIITVLLVILLVVIINKVLFMGVGQKSKQKYITKNANVMGSFISSIIYFFLIMIAKPLYELIAGKLTDMEYNRTEAQYEGSYTFKLFAFEFVNYYCYPIYISFFKGGLYTHPGDKDVYGKFFGVALDLCDPAGCISELLIQMLTIMAGKQIMNNLIEVVLPWILRQWRHKDVRRVELPRWEADYKLTPYDKYELTGASHGSPWYECGHVHVGPGFAPKVHGPRPGGILQ
;
A
#
# COMPACT_ATOMS: atom_id res chain seq x y z
N MET A 1 48.13 -16.45 -46.66
CA MET A 1 49.22 -15.92 -45.82
C MET A 1 48.81 -14.49 -45.53
N ASP A 2 48.01 -14.38 -44.47
CA ASP A 2 47.49 -13.13 -43.93
C ASP A 2 48.58 -12.39 -43.15
N ARG A 3 48.25 -11.13 -42.80
CA ARG A 3 48.75 -10.35 -41.64
C ARG A 3 50.15 -9.70 -41.85
N ASP A 4 50.41 -8.42 -41.56
CA ASP A 4 49.78 -7.40 -40.72
C ASP A 4 50.15 -5.99 -41.23
N VAL A 5 49.21 -5.04 -41.20
CA VAL A 5 49.46 -3.58 -41.16
C VAL A 5 48.50 -3.00 -40.13
N GLU A 6 48.91 -2.98 -38.86
CA GLU A 6 48.19 -2.28 -37.80
C GLU A 6 49.11 -2.04 -36.59
N SER A 7 49.64 -0.82 -36.46
CA SER A 7 50.03 -0.23 -35.17
C SER A 7 50.39 1.25 -35.42
N ASP A 8 49.56 2.16 -34.91
CA ASP A 8 49.93 3.51 -34.42
C ASP A 8 48.71 4.45 -34.48
N ALA A 9 47.70 4.21 -33.63
CA ALA A 9 46.60 5.16 -33.41
C ALA A 9 45.84 5.00 -32.06
N SER A 10 46.40 4.33 -31.05
CA SER A 10 45.65 3.96 -29.83
C SER A 10 46.29 4.36 -28.50
N THR A 11 47.09 5.43 -28.46
CA THR A 11 47.79 5.85 -27.23
C THR A 11 47.59 7.32 -26.85
N LEU A 12 46.57 8.00 -27.39
CA LEU A 12 46.31 9.43 -27.07
C LEU A 12 44.96 9.73 -26.41
N ASN A 13 44.11 8.73 -26.07
CA ASN A 13 42.79 8.99 -25.48
C ASN A 13 42.58 8.47 -24.04
N GLU A 14 43.48 7.67 -23.46
CA GLU A 14 43.29 7.13 -22.08
C GLU A 14 43.69 8.12 -20.97
N ASP A 15 44.60 9.06 -21.26
CA ASP A 15 45.11 10.04 -20.28
C ASP A 15 44.22 11.29 -20.13
N GLU A 16 43.29 11.53 -21.07
CA GLU A 16 42.24 12.56 -20.91
C GLU A 16 40.99 12.00 -20.21
N GLU A 17 40.58 10.75 -20.48
CA GLU A 17 39.40 10.12 -19.83
C GLU A 17 39.60 9.87 -18.32
N THR A 18 40.83 9.68 -17.85
CA THR A 18 41.12 9.47 -16.42
C THR A 18 41.06 10.76 -15.59
N LYS A 19 41.20 11.94 -16.21
CA LYS A 19 41.05 13.24 -15.53
C LYS A 19 39.60 13.67 -15.33
N ASP A 20 38.69 13.19 -16.18
CA ASP A 20 37.26 13.53 -16.09
C ASP A 20 36.53 12.76 -14.96
N ILE A 21 37.10 11.66 -14.48
CA ILE A 21 36.54 10.85 -13.39
C ILE A 21 36.85 11.48 -12.01
N GLU A 22 37.93 12.26 -11.88
CA GLU A 22 38.34 12.89 -10.61
C GLU A 22 37.52 14.13 -10.23
N ASN A 23 36.70 14.67 -11.14
CA ASN A 23 35.96 15.93 -10.94
C ASN A 23 34.44 15.77 -10.77
N ILE A 24 33.93 14.53 -10.61
CA ILE A 24 32.50 14.32 -10.38
C ILE A 24 32.17 14.62 -8.92
N ASP A 25 31.55 15.78 -8.70
CA ASP A 25 31.05 16.20 -7.40
C ASP A 25 29.93 15.26 -6.94
N VAL A 26 30.30 14.36 -6.04
CA VAL A 26 29.54 13.21 -5.51
C VAL A 26 28.14 13.59 -5.00
N ALA A 27 27.91 14.86 -4.66
CA ALA A 27 26.69 15.31 -4.01
C ALA A 27 25.78 16.22 -4.88
N THR A 28 25.93 16.26 -6.20
CA THR A 28 25.16 17.21 -7.03
C THR A 28 23.74 16.71 -7.36
N GLU A 29 22.75 17.56 -7.10
CA GLU A 29 21.36 17.46 -7.64
C GLU A 29 21.25 18.14 -9.01
N PHE A 30 22.37 18.62 -9.51
CA PHE A 30 22.49 19.48 -10.67
C PHE A 30 23.22 18.75 -11.79
N PHE A 31 23.12 19.30 -12.98
CA PHE A 31 23.92 18.94 -14.14
C PHE A 31 25.40 19.25 -13.87
N ARG A 32 26.30 18.86 -14.78
CA ARG A 32 27.76 19.12 -14.63
C ARG A 32 28.10 20.60 -14.44
N ASP A 33 27.26 21.49 -14.97
CA ASP A 33 27.38 22.94 -14.82
C ASP A 33 27.01 23.49 -13.43
N LYS A 34 26.45 22.66 -12.54
CA LYS A 34 25.97 23.03 -11.19
C LYS A 34 24.89 24.11 -11.16
N THR A 35 24.24 24.39 -12.29
CA THR A 35 23.18 25.41 -12.40
C THR A 35 21.82 24.77 -12.61
N ARG A 36 21.72 23.80 -13.52
CA ARG A 36 20.45 23.17 -13.89
C ARG A 36 20.12 22.02 -12.96
N CYS A 37 18.98 22.08 -12.30
CA CYS A 37 18.52 21.02 -11.40
C CYS A 37 18.01 19.80 -12.17
N ILE A 38 18.31 18.60 -11.67
CA ILE A 38 17.78 17.36 -12.25
C ILE A 38 16.34 17.20 -11.75
N ASP A 39 15.37 17.18 -12.66
CA ASP A 39 13.96 16.97 -12.33
C ASP A 39 13.58 15.48 -12.44
N PHE A 40 14.17 14.77 -13.40
CA PHE A 40 13.84 13.37 -13.67
C PHE A 40 15.05 12.59 -14.18
N VAL A 41 15.08 11.28 -13.93
CA VAL A 41 16.15 10.39 -14.41
C VAL A 41 15.55 9.19 -15.14
N LEU A 42 16.07 8.91 -16.33
CA LEU A 42 15.83 7.65 -17.04
C LEU A 42 17.08 6.78 -16.99
N VAL A 43 16.91 5.48 -16.86
CA VAL A 43 18.02 4.51 -16.82
C VAL A 43 17.83 3.50 -17.92
N HIS A 44 18.89 3.20 -18.66
CA HIS A 44 18.91 2.06 -19.57
C HIS A 44 20.23 1.30 -19.48
N VAL A 45 20.17 0.02 -19.85
CA VAL A 45 21.36 -0.83 -19.96
C VAL A 45 21.91 -0.72 -21.38
N ASN A 46 23.24 -0.64 -21.50
CA ASN A 46 23.94 -0.69 -22.78
C ASN A 46 24.07 -2.15 -23.26
N ASP A 47 23.00 -2.66 -23.88
CA ASP A 47 22.92 -4.05 -24.37
C ASP A 47 23.46 -4.22 -25.81
N GLY A 48 23.97 -3.17 -26.45
CA GLY A 48 24.45 -3.21 -27.85
C GLY A 48 23.37 -3.45 -28.91
N ASN A 49 22.07 -3.40 -28.54
CA ASN A 49 20.97 -3.65 -29.46
C ASN A 49 20.59 -2.36 -30.24
N GLU A 50 20.93 -2.32 -31.53
CA GLU A 50 20.71 -1.17 -32.42
C GLU A 50 19.23 -0.74 -32.49
N SER A 51 18.29 -1.69 -32.52
CA SER A 51 16.86 -1.38 -32.60
C SER A 51 16.34 -0.61 -31.38
N LYS A 52 16.80 -0.99 -30.18
CA LYS A 52 16.45 -0.28 -28.94
C LYS A 52 17.13 1.09 -28.89
N ASN A 53 18.37 1.19 -29.38
CA ASN A 53 19.09 2.46 -29.43
C ASN A 53 18.42 3.47 -30.35
N LEU A 54 17.97 3.05 -31.54
CA LEU A 54 17.23 3.91 -32.46
C LEU A 54 15.96 4.48 -31.82
N LEU A 55 15.16 3.65 -31.14
CA LEU A 55 13.95 4.11 -30.45
C LEU A 55 14.25 5.07 -29.29
N ARG A 56 15.36 4.85 -28.57
CA ARG A 56 15.83 5.77 -27.51
C ARG A 56 16.22 7.12 -28.10
N GLU A 57 16.97 7.13 -29.20
CA GLU A 57 17.39 8.36 -29.88
C GLU A 57 16.20 9.16 -30.40
N ILE A 58 15.21 8.50 -31.03
CA ILE A 58 13.98 9.16 -31.49
C ILE A 58 13.23 9.78 -30.30
N PHE A 59 13.06 9.02 -29.22
CA PHE A 59 12.38 9.52 -28.03
C PHE A 59 13.12 10.71 -27.41
N GLN A 60 14.45 10.63 -27.27
CA GLN A 60 15.27 11.72 -26.74
C GLN A 60 15.22 12.97 -27.61
N ALA A 61 15.29 12.81 -28.94
CA ALA A 61 15.16 13.92 -29.89
C ALA A 61 13.78 14.59 -29.77
N ASN A 62 12.72 13.81 -29.59
CA ASN A 62 11.38 14.35 -29.37
C ASN A 62 11.26 15.07 -28.03
N LEU A 63 11.88 14.57 -26.96
CA LEU A 63 11.92 15.29 -25.67
C LEU A 63 12.68 16.62 -25.77
N GLN A 64 13.78 16.65 -26.50
CA GLN A 64 14.52 17.88 -26.79
C GLN A 64 13.70 18.85 -27.65
N ALA A 65 12.92 18.32 -28.61
CA ALA A 65 12.02 19.12 -29.45
C ALA A 65 10.87 19.76 -28.64
N GLU A 66 10.39 19.09 -27.59
CA GLU A 66 9.42 19.66 -26.64
C GLU A 66 10.04 20.71 -25.69
N GLY A 67 11.38 20.82 -25.68
CA GLY A 67 12.14 21.83 -24.94
C GLY A 67 12.84 21.32 -23.68
N LEU A 68 12.83 20.01 -23.42
CA LEU A 68 13.55 19.43 -22.28
C LEU A 68 15.06 19.35 -22.54
N GLU A 69 15.84 19.61 -21.51
CA GLU A 69 17.30 19.53 -21.58
C GLU A 69 17.77 18.20 -20.99
N ILE A 70 18.70 17.53 -21.69
CA ILE A 70 19.10 16.16 -21.40
C ILE A 70 20.62 16.07 -21.27
N GLU A 71 21.10 15.39 -20.23
CA GLU A 71 22.51 15.05 -20.02
C GLU A 71 22.66 13.55 -19.76
N MET A 72 23.62 12.90 -20.43
CA MET A 72 23.87 11.47 -20.28
C MET A 72 25.16 11.21 -19.50
N GLU A 73 25.09 10.27 -18.55
CA GLU A 73 26.24 9.84 -17.76
C GLU A 73 26.29 8.32 -17.64
N ARG A 74 27.51 7.78 -17.65
CA ARG A 74 27.76 6.35 -17.42
C ARG A 74 27.84 6.09 -15.92
N SER A 75 27.43 4.89 -15.52
CA SER A 75 27.56 4.40 -14.15
C SER A 75 29.01 4.50 -13.65
N ILE A 76 29.20 5.01 -12.43
CA ILE A 76 30.51 5.08 -11.77
C ILE A 76 30.81 3.74 -11.09
N ALA A 77 29.78 3.00 -10.67
CA ALA A 77 29.96 1.61 -10.29
C ALA A 77 30.31 0.78 -11.54
N HIS A 78 31.60 0.50 -11.72
CA HIS A 78 32.21 -0.30 -12.80
C HIS A 78 31.59 -1.70 -13.06
N LYS A 79 30.59 -2.14 -12.28
CA LYS A 79 29.92 -3.43 -12.45
C LYS A 79 28.67 -3.36 -13.33
N ASP A 80 28.07 -2.18 -13.50
CA ASP A 80 26.79 -2.05 -14.18
C ASP A 80 26.97 -1.24 -15.47
N ASN A 81 26.67 -1.83 -16.64
CA ASN A 81 26.64 -1.15 -17.95
C ASN A 81 25.44 -0.19 -18.09
N ASN A 82 25.08 0.51 -17.00
CA ASN A 82 23.95 1.40 -16.93
C ASN A 82 24.34 2.80 -17.39
N ILE A 83 23.46 3.40 -18.20
CA ILE A 83 23.53 4.80 -18.62
C ILE A 83 22.36 5.53 -17.97
N PHE A 84 22.69 6.62 -17.30
CA PHE A 84 21.76 7.52 -16.63
C PHE A 84 21.53 8.74 -17.51
N ILE A 85 20.27 9.04 -17.78
CA ILE A 85 19.83 10.19 -18.54
C ILE A 85 19.17 11.15 -17.56
N LYS A 86 19.82 12.28 -17.28
CA LYS A 86 19.31 13.37 -16.47
C LYS A 86 18.43 14.27 -17.34
N ILE A 87 17.26 14.63 -16.84
CA ILE A 87 16.31 15.52 -17.52
C ILE A 87 16.11 16.76 -16.65
N HIS A 88 16.26 17.93 -17.28
CA HIS A 88 15.94 19.23 -16.72
C HIS A 88 14.86 19.91 -17.56
N ALA A 89 13.86 20.48 -16.91
CA ALA A 89 12.84 21.30 -17.57
C ALA A 89 13.11 22.79 -17.31
N PRO A 90 13.44 23.58 -18.36
CA PRO A 90 13.54 25.02 -18.23
C PRO A 90 12.23 25.65 -17.76
N ILE A 91 12.31 26.77 -17.04
CA ILE A 91 11.13 27.43 -16.46
C ILE A 91 10.07 27.80 -17.51
N ASN A 92 10.49 28.21 -18.72
CA ASN A 92 9.58 28.53 -19.82
C ASN A 92 8.76 27.32 -20.28
N VAL A 93 9.38 26.14 -20.28
CA VAL A 93 8.73 24.88 -20.64
C VAL A 93 7.74 24.50 -19.56
N ILE A 94 8.13 24.61 -18.29
CA ILE A 94 7.26 24.35 -17.13
C ILE A 94 6.03 25.26 -17.17
N ILE A 95 6.20 26.57 -17.37
CA ILE A 95 5.09 27.52 -17.44
C ILE A 95 4.17 27.20 -18.62
N LYS A 96 4.74 26.89 -19.80
CA LYS A 96 3.96 26.49 -20.99
C LYS A 96 3.09 25.27 -20.70
N TYR A 97 3.67 24.20 -20.14
CA TYR A 97 2.91 22.98 -19.83
C TYR A 97 1.96 23.16 -18.65
N ALA A 98 2.34 23.95 -17.64
CA ALA A 98 1.45 24.32 -16.55
C ALA A 98 0.21 25.06 -17.08
N GLN A 99 0.34 25.97 -18.06
CA GLN A 99 -0.79 26.62 -18.70
C GLN A 99 -1.62 25.64 -19.54
N LEU A 100 -0.98 24.77 -20.33
CA LEU A 100 -1.66 23.75 -21.14
C LEU A 100 -2.49 22.78 -20.30
N PHE A 101 -1.99 22.39 -19.13
CA PHE A 101 -2.68 21.49 -18.22
C PHE A 101 -3.61 22.21 -17.25
N ASN A 102 -3.70 23.55 -17.34
CA ASN A 102 -4.40 24.39 -16.37
C ASN A 102 -3.98 24.04 -14.92
N TRP A 103 -2.67 23.86 -14.74
CA TRP A 103 -2.04 23.47 -13.50
C TRP A 103 -2.13 24.60 -12.50
N LYS A 104 -2.97 24.44 -11.48
CA LYS A 104 -3.05 25.41 -10.41
C LYS A 104 -1.85 25.24 -9.48
N MET A 105 -1.04 26.28 -9.32
CA MET A 105 0.11 26.23 -8.42
C MET A 105 -0.33 26.08 -6.96
N SER A 106 0.49 25.35 -6.20
CA SER A 106 0.39 25.34 -4.75
C SER A 106 0.66 26.73 -4.20
N TRP A 107 -0.13 27.14 -3.22
CA TRP A 107 0.04 28.44 -2.59
C TRP A 107 1.37 28.49 -1.83
N LYS A 108 2.30 29.36 -2.27
CA LYS A 108 3.55 29.58 -1.54
C LYS A 108 3.32 30.59 -0.42
N LYS A 109 3.79 30.26 0.78
CA LYS A 109 3.70 31.14 1.94
C LYS A 109 4.54 32.38 1.65
N ASN A 110 3.94 33.57 1.70
CA ASN A 110 4.73 34.80 1.75
C ASN A 110 5.61 34.74 3.00
N THR A 111 6.93 34.83 2.84
CA THR A 111 7.96 34.86 3.90
C THR A 111 7.90 36.14 4.73
N THR A 112 6.74 36.77 4.86
CA THR A 112 6.50 37.75 5.91
C THR A 112 5.88 37.00 7.07
N GLN A 113 6.68 36.76 8.10
CA GLN A 113 6.23 36.37 9.43
C GLN A 113 5.04 37.24 9.83
N SER A 114 3.82 36.75 9.64
CA SER A 114 2.79 36.99 10.63
C SER A 114 3.06 35.97 11.73
N THR A 115 3.87 36.39 12.70
CA THR A 115 3.72 35.90 14.06
C THR A 115 2.27 36.21 14.45
N ILE A 116 1.37 35.26 14.17
CA ILE A 116 0.07 35.26 14.81
C ILE A 116 0.40 35.01 16.27
N ASN A 117 0.52 36.11 17.00
CA ASN A 117 0.67 36.14 18.44
C ASN A 117 -0.65 35.62 19.00
N THR A 118 -0.82 34.30 19.01
CA THR A 118 -1.96 33.62 19.64
C THR A 118 -1.79 33.65 21.15
N ASN A 119 -1.78 34.86 21.71
CA ASN A 119 -2.08 35.12 23.10
C ASN A 119 -3.58 34.87 23.36
N LYS A 120 -4.00 33.63 23.20
CA LYS A 120 -5.29 33.14 23.65
C LYS A 120 -5.03 31.75 24.22
N LYS A 121 -5.36 31.58 25.50
CA LYS A 121 -5.47 30.27 26.17
C LYS A 121 -6.57 29.48 25.46
N TYR A 122 -6.26 28.89 24.33
CA TYR A 122 -7.20 28.04 23.61
C TYR A 122 -7.37 26.75 24.42
N LYS A 123 -8.63 26.42 24.73
CA LYS A 123 -8.99 25.17 25.39
C LYS A 123 -8.43 24.03 24.54
N VAL A 124 -7.82 23.04 25.18
CA VAL A 124 -7.19 21.85 24.58
C VAL A 124 -8.03 21.25 23.43
N PHE A 125 -9.35 21.30 23.57
CA PHE A 125 -10.34 20.83 22.60
C PHE A 125 -10.34 21.59 21.26
N GLU A 126 -10.09 22.90 21.26
CA GLU A 126 -10.10 23.72 20.05
C GLU A 126 -8.79 23.57 19.26
N LYS A 127 -7.66 23.44 19.98
CA LYS A 127 -6.37 23.06 19.39
C LYS A 127 -6.42 21.67 18.76
N PHE A 128 -7.18 20.75 19.36
CA PHE A 128 -7.38 19.39 18.87
C PHE A 128 -8.11 19.35 17.51
N PHE A 129 -9.16 20.17 17.33
CA PHE A 129 -9.87 20.24 16.05
C PHE A 129 -9.16 21.09 14.98
N ASN A 130 -8.40 22.11 15.39
CA ASN A 130 -7.73 23.04 14.49
C ASN A 130 -6.28 22.65 14.16
N GLN A 131 -5.77 21.55 14.71
CA GLN A 131 -4.40 21.08 14.47
C GLN A 131 -4.21 20.76 12.97
N GLY A 132 -3.33 21.49 12.29
CA GLY A 132 -3.10 21.41 10.84
C GLY A 132 -3.89 22.43 10.00
N ILE A 133 -4.93 23.06 10.56
CA ILE A 133 -5.68 24.16 9.91
C ILE A 133 -4.95 25.51 10.11
N GLU A 134 -4.25 25.68 11.24
CA GLU A 134 -3.50 26.91 11.54
C GLU A 134 -2.34 27.18 10.55
N GLU A 135 -1.75 26.13 9.94
CA GLU A 135 -0.76 26.29 8.85
C GLU A 135 -1.39 26.78 7.54
N ILE A 136 -2.69 26.50 7.34
CA ILE A 136 -3.45 26.79 6.11
C ILE A 136 -3.97 28.23 6.09
N ILE A 137 -4.30 28.80 7.26
CA ILE A 137 -4.90 30.15 7.37
C ILE A 137 -3.91 31.28 7.00
N GLY A 138 -2.60 30.98 6.89
CA GLY A 138 -1.57 31.96 6.52
C GLY A 138 -1.36 32.19 5.02
N ILE A 139 -2.24 31.66 4.16
CA ILE A 139 -2.03 31.59 2.72
C ILE A 139 -2.83 32.68 2.00
N LYS A 140 -2.13 33.56 1.25
CA LYS A 140 -2.68 34.68 0.48
C LYS A 140 -2.55 34.45 -1.04
N GLU A 141 -3.57 34.96 -1.75
CA GLU A 141 -3.81 35.20 -3.20
C GLU A 141 -3.38 34.16 -4.26
N GLU A 142 -4.35 33.81 -5.12
CA GLU A 142 -4.17 32.95 -6.31
C GLU A 142 -3.29 33.73 -7.30
N VAL A 143 -1.99 33.46 -7.32
CA VAL A 143 -1.08 34.06 -8.30
C VAL A 143 -1.46 33.49 -9.67
N SER A 144 -1.84 34.36 -10.59
CA SER A 144 -2.20 33.92 -11.94
C SER A 144 -0.95 33.46 -12.70
N LEU A 145 -1.04 32.33 -13.42
CA LEU A 145 0.05 31.81 -14.28
C LEU A 145 0.55 32.85 -15.30
N SER A 146 -0.27 33.85 -15.62
CA SER A 146 0.05 34.99 -16.48
C SER A 146 0.98 36.01 -15.82
N GLU A 147 0.81 36.33 -14.54
CA GLU A 147 1.70 37.24 -13.79
C GLU A 147 3.09 36.61 -13.54
N LEU A 148 3.17 35.28 -13.59
CA LEU A 148 4.39 34.50 -13.40
C LEU A 148 5.37 34.54 -14.57
N SER A 149 4.85 34.68 -15.79
CA SER A 149 5.70 34.83 -16.99
C SER A 149 6.52 36.13 -16.96
N GLU A 150 6.11 37.13 -16.16
CA GLU A 150 6.74 38.44 -16.10
C GLU A 150 7.82 38.55 -15.01
N THR A 151 7.83 37.64 -14.03
CA THR A 151 8.70 37.73 -12.83
C THR A 151 9.96 36.87 -12.90
N GLY A 152 9.98 35.82 -13.75
CA GLY A 152 11.18 35.01 -14.01
C GLY A 152 11.78 34.29 -12.80
N GLN A 153 11.04 34.14 -11.70
CA GLN A 153 11.54 33.48 -10.49
C GLN A 153 11.41 31.95 -10.59
N GLU A 154 12.55 31.28 -10.69
CA GLU A 154 12.65 29.81 -10.81
C GLU A 154 12.19 29.07 -9.53
N ASP A 155 12.28 29.72 -8.37
CA ASP A 155 11.94 29.12 -7.06
C ASP A 155 10.44 28.91 -6.85
N LEU A 156 9.55 29.30 -7.78
CA LEU A 156 8.12 29.30 -7.48
C LEU A 156 7.51 27.88 -7.47
N PHE A 157 8.04 26.95 -8.28
CA PHE A 157 7.57 25.56 -8.33
C PHE A 157 8.32 24.67 -7.33
N THR A 158 7.59 23.79 -6.66
CA THR A 158 8.20 22.75 -5.82
C THR A 158 8.83 21.65 -6.68
N ASN A 159 9.88 20.98 -6.17
CA ASN A 159 10.51 19.85 -6.89
C ASN A 159 9.50 18.75 -7.25
N ALA A 160 8.49 18.52 -6.40
CA ALA A 160 7.42 17.57 -6.67
C ALA A 160 6.52 18.01 -7.85
N GLU A 161 6.10 19.28 -7.89
CA GLU A 161 5.33 19.83 -9.02
C GLU A 161 6.14 19.81 -10.32
N ARG A 162 7.43 20.15 -10.27
CA ARG A 162 8.34 20.07 -11.43
C ARG A 162 8.43 18.63 -11.94
N SER A 163 8.68 17.68 -11.05
CA SER A 163 8.76 16.26 -11.38
C SER A 163 7.45 15.73 -11.96
N ALA A 164 6.30 16.16 -11.41
CA ALA A 164 4.98 15.78 -11.91
C ALA A 164 4.72 16.33 -13.32
N LEU A 165 5.02 17.61 -13.57
CA LEU A 165 4.88 18.20 -14.90
C LEU A 165 5.82 17.55 -15.93
N VAL A 166 7.07 17.25 -15.56
CA VAL A 166 8.00 16.51 -16.44
C VAL A 166 7.49 15.10 -16.72
N PHE A 167 6.92 14.44 -15.70
CA PHE A 167 6.32 13.13 -15.86
C PHE A 167 5.13 13.16 -16.84
N GLU A 168 4.27 14.18 -16.79
CA GLU A 168 3.18 14.37 -17.75
C GLU A 168 3.71 14.56 -19.19
N ILE A 169 4.83 15.27 -19.37
CA ILE A 169 5.49 15.40 -20.68
C ILE A 169 6.02 14.04 -21.14
N LEU A 170 6.72 13.30 -20.28
CA LEU A 170 7.24 11.96 -20.57
C LEU A 170 6.13 10.95 -20.88
N TYR A 171 4.97 11.12 -20.27
CA TYR A 171 3.79 10.29 -20.51
C TYR A 171 3.19 10.53 -21.92
N ARG A 172 3.26 11.76 -22.43
CA ARG A 172 2.67 12.18 -23.71
C ARG A 172 3.66 12.25 -24.87
N ALA A 173 4.96 12.19 -24.60
CA ALA A 173 5.99 12.25 -25.62
C ALA A 173 5.91 11.04 -26.55
N ARG A 174 6.03 11.28 -27.87
CA ARG A 174 6.01 10.23 -28.88
C ARG A 174 7.40 9.63 -29.09
N PHE A 175 7.47 8.36 -29.43
CA PHE A 175 8.71 7.69 -29.82
C PHE A 175 8.65 7.04 -31.22
N GLY A 176 7.52 7.16 -31.92
CA GLY A 176 7.40 6.68 -33.30
C GLY A 176 6.21 7.27 -34.06
N ASP A 177 6.10 6.91 -35.34
CA ASP A 177 5.18 7.52 -36.30
C ASP A 177 3.73 7.02 -36.16
N HIS A 178 3.55 5.84 -35.57
CA HIS A 178 2.21 5.33 -35.34
C HIS A 178 1.51 6.19 -34.27
N LYS A 179 0.22 6.49 -34.47
CA LYS A 179 -0.64 7.27 -33.53
C LYS A 179 -0.61 6.79 -32.07
N ARG A 180 -0.03 5.61 -31.79
CA ARG A 180 -0.02 4.90 -30.51
C ARG A 180 1.38 4.61 -29.96
N GLU A 181 2.45 5.10 -30.60
CA GLU A 181 3.83 5.02 -30.10
C GLU A 181 4.12 6.23 -29.22
N VAL A 182 3.45 6.26 -28.07
CA VAL A 182 3.45 7.37 -27.12
C VAL A 182 3.74 6.85 -25.71
N GLY A 183 4.52 7.63 -24.96
CA GLY A 183 4.64 7.52 -23.52
C GLY A 183 5.74 6.60 -23.01
N ILE A 184 6.30 7.00 -21.86
CA ILE A 184 7.39 6.31 -21.18
C ILE A 184 7.02 4.90 -20.67
N PHE A 185 5.77 4.67 -20.25
CA PHE A 185 5.33 3.37 -19.71
C PHE A 185 5.52 2.23 -20.71
N ARG A 186 5.25 2.48 -21.99
CA ARG A 186 5.42 1.47 -23.04
C ARG A 186 6.91 1.15 -23.22
N LEU A 187 7.76 2.16 -23.22
CA LEU A 187 9.22 2.00 -23.31
C LEU A 187 9.78 1.21 -22.11
N LEU A 188 9.27 1.45 -20.90
CA LEU A 188 9.60 0.68 -19.70
C LEU A 188 9.12 -0.78 -19.81
N SER A 189 7.87 -1.00 -20.21
CA SER A 189 7.31 -2.36 -20.35
C SER A 189 8.02 -3.20 -21.42
N SER A 190 8.53 -2.57 -22.47
CA SER A 190 9.32 -3.22 -23.53
C SER A 190 10.80 -3.46 -23.15
N GLY A 191 11.23 -3.02 -21.97
CA GLY A 191 12.63 -3.10 -21.54
C GLY A 191 13.58 -2.27 -22.41
N ILE A 192 13.11 -1.14 -22.96
CA ILE A 192 13.94 -0.15 -23.64
C ILE A 192 14.60 0.75 -22.59
N TYR A 193 13.81 1.23 -21.62
CA TYR A 193 14.31 1.81 -20.38
C TYR A 193 14.13 0.80 -19.25
N SER A 194 15.08 0.78 -18.31
CA SER A 194 15.03 -0.08 -17.12
C SER A 194 14.29 0.59 -15.97
N ALA A 195 14.45 1.90 -15.79
CA ALA A 195 13.80 2.65 -14.73
C ALA A 195 13.60 4.11 -15.13
N ALA A 196 12.61 4.75 -14.52
CA ALA A 196 12.28 6.15 -14.69
C ALA A 196 11.80 6.68 -13.33
N TYR A 197 12.50 7.64 -12.72
CA TYR A 197 12.17 8.15 -11.39
C TYR A 197 12.65 9.60 -11.19
N PRO A 198 11.95 10.38 -10.34
CA PRO A 198 12.44 11.67 -9.87
C PRO A 198 13.52 11.47 -8.80
N ILE A 199 14.44 12.43 -8.68
CA ILE A 199 15.51 12.38 -7.68
C ILE A 199 15.07 12.94 -6.32
N HIS A 200 15.66 12.42 -5.24
CA HIS A 200 15.41 12.96 -3.91
C HIS A 200 16.25 14.21 -3.61
N ASN A 201 15.59 15.21 -3.00
CA ASN A 201 16.24 16.45 -2.54
C ASN A 201 17.02 16.23 -1.24
N GLY A 202 18.33 16.19 -1.31
CA GLY A 202 19.26 16.15 -0.18
C GLY A 202 19.69 14.75 0.24
N ASN A 203 20.85 14.69 0.89
CA ASN A 203 21.15 13.58 1.79
C ASN A 203 20.40 13.78 3.11
N TYR A 204 19.76 12.71 3.63
CA TYR A 204 19.02 12.79 4.89
C TYR A 204 19.90 12.59 6.14
N HIS A 205 21.13 12.09 6.00
CA HIS A 205 22.02 11.77 7.15
C HIS A 205 22.83 12.96 7.65
N ARG A 206 23.35 13.78 6.74
CA ARG A 206 24.26 14.89 7.03
C ARG A 206 23.59 16.22 6.68
N ASP A 207 23.82 17.22 7.51
CA ASP A 207 23.42 18.58 7.17
C ASP A 207 24.38 19.10 6.08
N PRO A 208 23.87 19.89 5.11
CA PRO A 208 24.71 20.49 4.08
C PRO A 208 25.75 21.41 4.71
N SER A 209 26.95 21.46 4.13
CA SER A 209 28.04 22.31 4.59
C SER A 209 27.72 23.80 4.37
N GLU A 210 26.98 24.13 3.29
CA GLU A 210 26.53 25.47 2.90
C GLU A 210 25.15 25.37 2.21
N GLY A 211 24.30 26.38 2.36
CA GLY A 211 22.98 26.48 1.69
C GLY A 211 21.76 26.21 2.60
N GLU A 212 20.57 26.23 2.00
CA GLU A 212 19.32 25.90 2.69
C GLU A 212 19.23 24.41 3.04
N ILE A 213 18.58 24.08 4.16
CA ILE A 213 18.41 22.69 4.59
C ILE A 213 17.45 21.97 3.61
N PRO A 214 17.87 20.87 2.96
CA PRO A 214 17.03 20.10 2.05
C PRO A 214 15.72 19.64 2.66
N LEU A 215 14.66 19.61 1.86
CA LEU A 215 13.32 19.24 2.31
C LEU A 215 13.27 17.83 2.94
N ARG A 216 14.01 16.87 2.38
CA ARG A 216 14.13 15.50 2.93
C ARG A 216 14.75 15.49 4.33
N ARG A 217 15.75 16.35 4.58
CA ARG A 217 16.41 16.46 5.89
C ARG A 217 15.48 17.14 6.91
N GLN A 218 14.74 18.15 6.50
CA GLN A 218 13.70 18.76 7.35
C GLN A 218 12.64 17.72 7.75
N LEU A 219 12.13 16.93 6.79
CA LEU A 219 11.16 15.87 7.07
C LEU A 219 11.73 14.80 8.01
N TYR A 220 12.99 14.40 7.82
CA TYR A 220 13.64 13.44 8.72
C TYR A 220 13.74 13.98 10.15
N THR A 221 14.23 15.20 10.32
CA THR A 221 14.50 15.81 11.63
C THR A 221 13.25 16.29 12.37
N GLN A 222 12.14 16.56 11.66
CA GLN A 222 10.89 17.03 12.25
C GLN A 222 9.83 15.94 12.41
N TRP A 223 9.79 14.97 11.50
CA TRP A 223 8.69 14.00 11.39
C TRP A 223 9.14 12.54 11.44
N ALA A 224 9.97 12.08 10.49
CA ALA A 224 10.26 10.65 10.31
C ALA A 224 11.20 10.03 11.37
N TYR A 225 11.76 10.82 12.27
CA TYR A 225 12.63 10.33 13.34
C TYR A 225 11.82 9.93 14.58
N TRP A 226 12.07 8.72 15.11
CA TRP A 226 11.34 8.12 16.24
C TRP A 226 11.19 9.02 17.48
N LYS A 227 12.16 9.91 17.76
CA LYS A 227 12.06 10.84 18.90
C LYS A 227 10.98 11.91 18.74
N ASN A 228 10.48 12.14 17.53
CA ASN A 228 9.51 13.18 17.21
C ASN A 228 8.06 12.73 17.24
N TYR A 229 7.72 11.57 17.82
CA TYR A 229 6.34 11.06 17.86
C TYR A 229 5.33 12.02 18.50
N ASN A 230 5.77 12.93 19.38
CA ASN A 230 4.92 13.92 20.05
C ASN A 230 4.79 15.24 19.27
N LYS A 231 5.50 15.42 18.15
CA LYS A 231 5.37 16.61 17.31
C LYS A 231 4.17 16.47 16.39
N SER A 232 3.58 17.60 16.03
CA SER A 232 2.53 17.63 15.00
C SER A 232 3.13 17.30 13.63
N GLN A 233 2.36 16.61 12.80
CA GLN A 233 2.79 16.22 11.46
C GLN A 233 2.80 17.45 10.53
N PRO A 234 3.90 17.75 9.81
CA PRO A 234 3.99 18.89 8.89
C PRO A 234 3.37 18.53 7.53
N TYR A 235 2.05 18.62 7.41
CA TYR A 235 1.32 18.19 6.21
C TYR A 235 1.76 18.92 4.94
N GLN A 236 2.01 20.23 5.02
CA GLN A 236 2.43 21.03 3.87
C GLN A 236 3.82 20.63 3.35
N THR A 237 4.76 20.37 4.26
CA THR A 237 6.11 19.92 3.91
C THR A 237 6.10 18.53 3.28
N ILE A 238 5.26 17.62 3.79
CA ILE A 238 5.05 16.28 3.21
C ILE A 238 4.48 16.42 1.80
N ARG A 239 3.49 17.28 1.61
CA ARG A 239 2.91 17.57 0.29
C ARG A 239 3.93 18.12 -0.69
N MET A 240 4.72 19.12 -0.29
CA MET A 240 5.75 19.74 -1.15
C MET A 240 6.83 18.74 -1.59
N TYR A 241 7.04 17.64 -0.85
CA TYR A 241 8.05 16.64 -1.15
C TYR A 241 7.51 15.42 -1.90
N PHE A 242 6.35 14.88 -1.48
CA PHE A 242 5.79 13.64 -2.02
C PHE A 242 4.56 13.83 -2.91
N GLY A 243 3.94 15.01 -2.91
CA GLY A 243 2.66 15.28 -3.59
C GLY A 243 1.42 15.11 -2.70
N GLU A 244 0.26 15.43 -3.27
CA GLU A 244 -1.02 15.48 -2.58
C GLU A 244 -1.53 14.12 -2.09
N GLU A 245 -1.33 13.05 -2.87
CA GLU A 245 -1.86 11.71 -2.54
C GLU A 245 -1.26 11.17 -1.23
N VAL A 246 0.08 11.21 -1.13
CA VAL A 246 0.83 10.78 0.06
C VAL A 246 0.50 11.69 1.25
N ALA A 247 0.41 13.00 1.02
CA ALA A 247 0.03 13.94 2.07
C ALA A 247 -1.38 13.69 2.60
N MET A 248 -2.35 13.36 1.74
CA MET A 248 -3.72 13.03 2.14
C MET A 248 -3.77 11.76 2.99
N TYR A 249 -2.99 10.74 2.63
CA TYR A 249 -2.87 9.52 3.43
C TYR A 249 -2.39 9.82 4.86
N PHE A 250 -1.29 10.58 5.01
CA PHE A 250 -0.78 10.93 6.34
C PHE A 250 -1.71 11.89 7.09
N ALA A 251 -2.41 12.78 6.40
CA ALA A 251 -3.45 13.62 6.99
C ALA A 251 -4.61 12.80 7.57
N TRP A 252 -5.06 11.76 6.84
CA TRP A 252 -6.06 10.80 7.33
C TRP A 252 -5.54 10.01 8.52
N LEU A 253 -4.35 9.45 8.42
CA LEU A 253 -3.74 8.62 9.47
C LEU A 253 -3.54 9.43 10.77
N GLY A 254 -3.06 10.66 10.66
CA GLY A 254 -2.92 11.58 11.80
C GLY A 254 -4.27 11.86 12.46
N PHE A 255 -5.27 12.25 11.67
CA PHE A 255 -6.62 12.52 12.18
C PHE A 255 -7.26 11.30 12.85
N TYR A 256 -7.12 10.12 12.24
CA TYR A 256 -7.59 8.85 12.79
C TYR A 256 -6.92 8.54 14.14
N THR A 257 -5.60 8.67 14.22
CA THR A 257 -4.83 8.47 15.46
C THR A 257 -5.28 9.43 16.56
N TYR A 258 -5.50 10.71 16.24
CA TYR A 258 -6.02 11.67 17.21
C TYR A 258 -7.44 11.31 17.68
N MET A 259 -8.34 10.94 16.77
CA MET A 259 -9.71 10.54 17.13
C MET A 259 -9.77 9.21 17.91
N LEU A 260 -8.77 8.35 17.82
CA LEU A 260 -8.64 7.16 18.67
C LEU A 260 -8.28 7.48 20.13
N VAL A 261 -7.75 8.67 20.44
CA VAL A 261 -7.42 9.07 21.82
C VAL A 261 -8.67 9.10 22.72
N PRO A 262 -9.77 9.82 22.40
CA PRO A 262 -10.97 9.77 23.23
C PRO A 262 -11.60 8.37 23.29
N ALA A 263 -11.55 7.58 22.20
CA ALA A 263 -12.08 6.23 22.20
C ALA A 263 -11.28 5.28 23.11
N SER A 264 -9.95 5.36 23.08
CA SER A 264 -9.08 4.58 23.96
C SER A 264 -9.19 5.03 25.42
N ALA A 265 -9.36 6.33 25.69
CA ALA A 265 -9.61 6.83 27.04
C ALA A 265 -10.91 6.27 27.64
N VAL A 266 -12.03 6.33 26.91
CA VAL A 266 -13.31 5.76 27.35
C VAL A 266 -13.21 4.23 27.48
N GLY A 267 -12.56 3.57 26.53
CA GLY A 267 -12.32 2.12 26.58
C GLY A 267 -11.50 1.70 27.80
N LEU A 268 -10.46 2.45 28.15
CA LEU A 268 -9.62 2.20 29.33
C LEU A 268 -10.39 2.43 30.63
N VAL A 269 -11.25 3.46 30.70
CA VAL A 269 -12.17 3.66 31.84
C VAL A 269 -13.12 2.48 32.00
N CYS A 270 -13.70 1.97 30.90
CA CYS A 270 -14.57 0.79 30.93
C CYS A 270 -13.82 -0.47 31.38
N LEU A 271 -12.58 -0.65 30.92
CA LEU A 271 -11.71 -1.76 31.33
C LEU A 271 -11.36 -1.67 32.83
N LEU A 272 -11.00 -0.48 33.30
CA LEU A 272 -10.72 -0.23 34.72
C LEU A 272 -11.94 -0.48 35.59
N TYR A 273 -13.13 -0.07 35.14
CA TYR A 273 -14.39 -0.40 35.82
C TYR A 273 -14.58 -1.92 35.91
N GLY A 274 -14.38 -2.65 34.81
CA GLY A 274 -14.42 -4.11 34.79
C GLY A 274 -13.45 -4.73 35.80
N PHE A 275 -12.21 -4.23 35.84
CA PHE A 275 -11.19 -4.71 36.77
C PHE A 275 -11.53 -4.40 38.23
N LEU A 276 -11.98 -3.19 38.55
CA LEU A 276 -12.42 -2.83 39.91
C LEU A 276 -13.64 -3.66 40.34
N SER A 277 -14.58 -3.89 39.42
CA SER A 277 -15.76 -4.72 39.68
C SER A 277 -15.38 -6.18 39.97
N TRP A 278 -14.29 -6.68 39.39
CA TRP A 278 -13.76 -8.02 39.65
C TRP A 278 -13.25 -8.19 41.09
N PHE A 279 -12.50 -7.22 41.63
CA PHE A 279 -12.03 -7.24 43.03
C PHE A 279 -13.17 -7.02 44.03
N SER A 280 -14.18 -6.25 43.63
CA SER A 280 -15.33 -5.95 44.47
C SER A 280 -16.25 -7.17 44.62
N ALA A 281 -17.09 -7.18 45.65
CA ALA A 281 -17.96 -8.31 45.96
C ALA A 281 -19.04 -8.62 44.88
N PHE A 282 -19.16 -7.78 43.83
CA PHE A 282 -20.26 -7.70 42.88
C PHE A 282 -20.28 -8.76 41.75
N SER A 283 -19.25 -9.60 41.61
CA SER A 283 -19.22 -10.68 40.62
C SER A 283 -19.95 -11.95 41.09
N VAL A 284 -21.24 -11.83 41.42
CA VAL A 284 -22.06 -12.95 41.92
C VAL A 284 -22.05 -14.15 40.96
N PRO A 285 -22.26 -14.00 39.63
CA PRO A 285 -22.29 -15.14 38.71
C PRO A 285 -20.93 -15.85 38.60
N ALA A 286 -19.82 -15.11 38.55
CA ALA A 286 -18.49 -15.72 38.47
C ALA A 286 -18.14 -16.47 39.77
N LYS A 287 -18.51 -15.93 40.93
CA LYS A 287 -18.31 -16.61 42.23
C LYS A 287 -19.16 -17.87 42.38
N GLU A 288 -20.39 -17.86 41.87
CA GLU A 288 -21.25 -19.05 41.84
C GLU A 288 -20.62 -20.16 41.00
N VAL A 289 -20.10 -19.84 39.81
CA VAL A 289 -19.39 -20.81 38.96
C VAL A 289 -18.15 -21.36 39.69
N CYS A 290 -17.33 -20.50 40.31
CA CYS A 290 -16.11 -20.90 40.99
C CYS A 290 -16.36 -21.78 42.25
N ASN A 291 -17.45 -21.53 42.98
CA ASN A 291 -17.79 -22.27 44.20
C ASN A 291 -18.74 -23.46 43.96
N SER A 292 -19.20 -23.65 42.72
CA SER A 292 -20.17 -24.69 42.37
C SER A 292 -19.61 -26.11 42.55
N LYS A 293 -20.51 -27.03 42.94
CA LYS A 293 -20.24 -28.49 43.02
C LYS A 293 -20.97 -29.29 41.94
N TYR A 294 -21.63 -28.62 41.00
CA TYR A 294 -22.39 -29.24 39.93
C TYR A 294 -21.49 -29.93 38.91
N TYR A 295 -21.92 -31.09 38.43
CA TYR A 295 -21.27 -31.84 37.36
C TYR A 295 -21.96 -31.55 36.03
N MET A 296 -21.16 -31.27 35.01
CA MET A 296 -21.61 -31.00 33.65
C MET A 296 -21.51 -32.27 32.80
N CYS A 297 -22.38 -32.37 31.80
CA CYS A 297 -22.36 -33.46 30.82
C CYS A 297 -21.06 -33.43 30.00
N PRO A 298 -20.49 -34.60 29.67
CA PRO A 298 -19.35 -34.67 28.76
C PRO A 298 -19.74 -34.18 27.36
N LEU A 299 -18.78 -33.59 26.65
CA LEU A 299 -18.95 -33.07 25.30
C LEU A 299 -18.74 -34.15 24.21
N CYS A 300 -18.27 -35.35 24.59
CA CYS A 300 -18.02 -36.46 23.66
C CYS A 300 -19.21 -37.43 23.60
N GLU A 301 -19.38 -38.06 22.43
CA GLU A 301 -20.42 -39.05 22.16
C GLU A 301 -20.27 -40.33 23.03
N HIS A 302 -19.03 -40.76 23.29
CA HIS A 302 -18.74 -41.90 24.15
C HIS A 302 -18.28 -41.46 25.55
N TYR A 303 -18.99 -41.93 26.58
CA TYR A 303 -18.68 -41.66 28.00
C TYR A 303 -17.32 -42.22 28.46
N THR A 304 -16.74 -43.15 27.69
CA THR A 304 -15.40 -43.73 27.93
C THR A 304 -14.28 -42.78 27.53
N ASP A 305 -14.56 -41.85 26.62
CA ASP A 305 -13.59 -40.90 26.06
C ASP A 305 -13.55 -39.57 26.82
N CYS A 306 -14.67 -39.19 27.46
CA CYS A 306 -14.79 -37.97 28.24
C CYS A 306 -15.64 -38.21 29.50
N GLY A 307 -15.06 -37.91 30.66
CA GLY A 307 -15.74 -38.00 31.95
C GLY A 307 -16.50 -36.73 32.32
N PHE A 308 -17.42 -36.84 33.26
CA PHE A 308 -18.11 -35.69 33.86
C PHE A 308 -17.09 -34.73 34.47
N HIS A 309 -17.20 -33.44 34.14
CA HIS A 309 -16.36 -32.39 34.70
C HIS A 309 -17.16 -31.52 35.66
N LYS A 310 -16.48 -30.95 36.67
CA LYS A 310 -17.10 -30.01 37.62
C LYS A 310 -17.23 -28.64 36.96
N LEU A 311 -18.30 -27.92 37.22
CA LEU A 311 -18.47 -26.55 36.71
C LEU A 311 -17.40 -25.58 37.23
N SER A 312 -16.85 -25.83 38.43
CA SER A 312 -15.74 -25.06 39.00
C SER A 312 -14.45 -25.08 38.19
N SER A 313 -14.26 -26.03 37.25
CA SER A 313 -13.09 -26.03 36.38
C SER A 313 -13.07 -24.85 35.39
N SER A 314 -14.25 -24.31 35.07
CA SER A 314 -14.40 -23.16 34.16
C SER A 314 -14.37 -21.80 34.88
N CYS A 315 -13.95 -21.76 36.15
CA CYS A 315 -13.86 -20.54 36.95
C CYS A 315 -13.05 -19.42 36.28
N LEU A 316 -11.90 -19.73 35.68
CA LEU A 316 -11.05 -18.74 34.99
C LEU A 316 -11.76 -18.09 33.80
N TYR A 317 -12.59 -18.84 33.07
CA TYR A 317 -13.36 -18.29 31.96
C TYR A 317 -14.50 -17.42 32.44
N ALA A 318 -15.21 -17.85 33.49
CA ALA A 318 -16.28 -17.03 34.07
C ALA A 318 -15.76 -15.70 34.62
N THR A 319 -14.57 -15.68 35.24
CA THR A 319 -13.95 -14.43 35.70
C THR A 319 -13.49 -13.55 34.53
N LEU A 320 -12.92 -14.14 33.48
CA LEU A 320 -12.51 -13.40 32.29
C LEU A 320 -13.72 -12.85 31.52
N THR A 321 -14.80 -13.63 31.38
CA THR A 321 -16.05 -13.17 30.75
C THR A 321 -16.61 -11.98 31.51
N HIS A 322 -16.71 -12.03 32.85
CA HIS A 322 -17.20 -10.90 33.64
C HIS A 322 -16.35 -9.62 33.50
N LEU A 323 -15.03 -9.74 33.27
CA LEU A 323 -14.16 -8.58 33.05
C LEU A 323 -14.57 -7.79 31.80
N PHE A 324 -14.98 -8.48 30.74
CA PHE A 324 -15.29 -7.89 29.43
C PHE A 324 -16.79 -7.77 29.13
N ASP A 325 -17.62 -8.61 29.74
CA ASP A 325 -19.08 -8.59 29.62
C ASP A 325 -19.67 -7.99 30.89
N ASN A 326 -19.79 -6.66 30.90
CA ASN A 326 -20.28 -5.89 32.02
C ASN A 326 -21.13 -4.71 31.51
N MET A 327 -21.87 -4.05 32.40
CA MET A 327 -22.74 -2.94 31.99
C MET A 327 -21.97 -1.76 31.34
N SER A 328 -20.69 -1.60 31.65
CA SER A 328 -19.85 -0.56 31.06
C SER A 328 -19.51 -0.84 29.58
N THR A 329 -19.41 -2.10 29.17
CA THR A 329 -19.14 -2.43 27.76
C THR A 329 -20.35 -2.22 26.86
N MET A 330 -21.57 -2.31 27.40
CA MET A 330 -22.78 -1.85 26.72
C MET A 330 -22.75 -0.33 26.45
N PHE A 331 -22.36 0.46 27.45
CA PHE A 331 -22.14 1.91 27.27
C PHE A 331 -21.05 2.18 26.23
N PHE A 332 -19.95 1.44 26.27
CA PHE A 332 -18.86 1.57 25.30
C PHE A 332 -19.33 1.27 23.87
N ALA A 333 -20.17 0.27 23.65
CA ALA A 333 -20.71 -0.05 22.33
C ALA A 333 -21.54 1.11 21.74
N LEU A 334 -22.41 1.74 22.55
CA LEU A 334 -23.18 2.93 22.14
C LEU A 334 -22.26 4.11 21.84
N PHE A 335 -21.26 4.33 22.69
CA PHE A 335 -20.25 5.37 22.47
C PHE A 335 -19.49 5.13 21.16
N MET A 336 -19.08 3.89 20.85
CA MET A 336 -18.35 3.56 19.62
C MET A 336 -19.18 3.80 18.35
N ALA A 337 -20.49 3.57 18.40
CA ALA A 337 -21.39 3.90 17.29
C ALA A 337 -21.48 5.42 17.03
N VAL A 338 -21.59 6.22 18.10
CA VAL A 338 -21.57 7.69 18.01
C VAL A 338 -20.20 8.21 17.58
N TRP A 339 -19.12 7.62 18.11
CA TRP A 339 -17.76 7.97 17.75
C TRP A 339 -17.48 7.69 16.27
N SER A 340 -17.90 6.54 15.75
CA SER A 340 -17.67 6.16 14.35
C SER A 340 -18.35 7.12 13.36
N THR A 341 -19.61 7.48 13.63
CA THR A 341 -20.35 8.47 12.82
C THR A 341 -19.72 9.86 12.91
N THR A 342 -19.35 10.29 14.13
CA THR A 342 -18.68 11.57 14.36
C THR A 342 -17.32 11.63 13.65
N PHE A 343 -16.54 10.56 13.69
CA PHE A 343 -15.26 10.44 12.99
C PHE A 343 -15.42 10.63 11.48
N LEU A 344 -16.37 9.93 10.85
CA LEU A 344 -16.59 10.02 9.40
C LEU A 344 -17.02 11.43 8.97
N GLU A 345 -17.96 12.06 9.67
CA GLU A 345 -18.43 13.40 9.31
C GLU A 345 -17.35 14.48 9.52
N LEU A 346 -16.58 14.39 10.60
CA LEU A 346 -15.45 15.28 10.83
C LEU A 346 -14.33 15.07 9.81
N TRP A 347 -14.07 13.82 9.41
CA TRP A 347 -13.09 13.53 8.35
C TRP A 347 -13.54 14.12 7.02
N LYS A 348 -14.79 13.94 6.60
CA LYS A 348 -15.32 14.56 5.36
C LYS A 348 -15.15 16.08 5.37
N ARG A 349 -15.45 16.73 6.50
CA ARG A 349 -15.23 18.18 6.66
C ARG A 349 -13.77 18.55 6.51
N ARG A 350 -12.87 17.80 7.17
CA ARG A 350 -11.42 18.05 7.14
C ARG A 350 -10.82 17.78 5.76
N GLN A 351 -11.26 16.73 5.08
CA GLN A 351 -10.92 16.43 3.70
C GLN A 351 -11.31 17.60 2.79
N ALA A 352 -12.53 18.14 2.92
CA ALA A 352 -12.95 19.31 2.13
C ALA A 352 -12.06 20.54 2.35
N VAL A 353 -11.63 20.80 3.59
CA VAL A 353 -10.67 21.88 3.90
C VAL A 353 -9.33 21.61 3.23
N PHE A 354 -8.81 20.38 3.29
CA PHE A 354 -7.55 20.04 2.60
C PHE A 354 -7.67 20.17 1.08
N MET A 355 -8.75 19.65 0.48
CA MET A 355 -9.00 19.78 -0.96
C MET A 355 -9.03 21.24 -1.40
N TRP A 356 -9.71 22.10 -0.64
CA TRP A 356 -9.72 23.55 -0.91
C TRP A 356 -8.34 24.17 -0.72
N SER A 357 -7.67 23.91 0.41
CA SER A 357 -6.37 24.50 0.74
C SER A 357 -5.26 24.09 -0.23
N TRP A 358 -5.35 22.88 -0.75
CA TRP A 358 -4.39 22.32 -1.68
C TRP A 358 -4.75 22.64 -3.12
N ASN A 359 -5.86 23.34 -3.35
CA ASN A 359 -6.36 23.69 -4.67
C ASN A 359 -6.52 22.46 -5.57
N MET A 360 -6.87 21.31 -4.97
CA MET A 360 -7.03 20.07 -5.71
C MET A 360 -8.28 20.20 -6.59
N LYS A 361 -8.09 20.11 -7.90
CA LYS A 361 -9.20 20.05 -8.85
C LYS A 361 -10.01 18.78 -8.54
N HIS A 362 -11.34 18.87 -8.63
CA HIS A 362 -12.11 17.68 -8.97
C HIS A 362 -11.65 17.30 -10.38
N SER A 363 -10.62 16.46 -10.50
CA SER A 363 -10.34 15.79 -11.76
C SER A 363 -11.57 14.93 -12.00
N SER A 364 -12.49 15.44 -12.80
CA SER A 364 -13.69 14.68 -13.15
C SER A 364 -13.21 13.44 -13.91
N ASP A 365 -13.85 12.29 -13.72
CA ASP A 365 -13.48 11.03 -14.39
C ASP A 365 -13.30 11.16 -15.93
N TRP A 366 -13.80 12.25 -16.51
CA TRP A 366 -13.70 12.63 -17.93
C TRP A 366 -12.35 13.22 -18.34
N ASP A 367 -11.57 13.80 -17.41
CA ASP A 367 -10.25 14.39 -17.68
C ASP A 367 -9.11 13.35 -17.58
N GLN A 368 -9.41 12.12 -17.14
CA GLN A 368 -8.41 11.06 -16.97
C GLN A 368 -8.13 10.32 -18.27
N GLU A 369 -6.85 10.20 -18.60
CA GLU A 369 -6.38 9.48 -19.78
C GLU A 369 -6.66 7.97 -19.67
N THR A 370 -6.81 7.34 -20.84
CA THR A 370 -7.05 5.90 -20.96
C THR A 370 -5.79 5.10 -20.69
N ARG A 371 -5.94 3.94 -20.03
CA ARG A 371 -4.81 3.04 -19.72
C ARG A 371 -4.22 2.47 -21.02
N PRO A 372 -2.88 2.43 -21.21
CA PRO A 372 -2.26 1.90 -22.43
C PRO A 372 -2.66 0.45 -22.76
N GLU A 373 -2.82 -0.40 -21.74
CA GLU A 373 -3.26 -1.79 -21.88
C GLU A 373 -4.68 -1.91 -22.47
N TYR A 374 -5.56 -0.98 -22.08
CA TYR A 374 -6.93 -0.91 -22.58
C TYR A 374 -6.94 -0.56 -24.06
N GLU A 375 -6.10 0.39 -24.47
CA GLU A 375 -5.97 0.82 -25.86
C GLU A 375 -5.38 -0.26 -26.76
N ALA A 376 -4.36 -0.98 -26.30
CA ALA A 376 -3.73 -2.07 -27.03
C ALA A 376 -4.74 -3.17 -27.40
N VAL A 377 -5.56 -3.59 -26.43
CA VAL A 377 -6.55 -4.66 -26.63
C VAL A 377 -7.67 -4.25 -27.58
N ILE A 378 -8.14 -3.00 -27.51
CA ILE A 378 -9.18 -2.50 -28.42
C ILE A 378 -8.64 -2.38 -29.85
N THR A 379 -7.39 -1.93 -29.97
CA THR A 379 -6.68 -1.83 -31.25
C THR A 379 -6.63 -3.17 -31.97
N GLU A 380 -6.24 -4.23 -31.27
CA GLU A 380 -6.13 -5.57 -31.86
C GLU A 380 -7.50 -6.18 -32.19
N SER A 381 -8.54 -5.84 -31.42
CA SER A 381 -9.88 -6.42 -31.58
C SER A 381 -10.76 -5.75 -32.64
N ASN A 382 -10.20 -4.82 -33.45
CA ASN A 382 -10.91 -4.06 -34.49
C ASN A 382 -12.25 -3.48 -34.02
N HIS A 383 -12.33 -3.10 -32.74
CA HIS A 383 -13.53 -2.51 -32.18
C HIS A 383 -13.70 -1.07 -32.68
N ARG A 384 -14.92 -0.72 -33.08
CA ARG A 384 -15.22 0.60 -33.66
C ARG A 384 -15.02 1.69 -32.60
N ALA A 385 -14.19 2.67 -32.91
CA ALA A 385 -14.17 3.94 -32.19
C ALA A 385 -15.57 4.56 -32.26
N ARG A 386 -16.08 5.03 -31.11
CA ARG A 386 -17.36 5.71 -31.03
C ARG A 386 -17.09 7.17 -30.76
N ILE A 387 -17.67 8.05 -31.56
CA ILE A 387 -17.61 9.49 -31.29
C ILE A 387 -18.39 9.77 -30.00
N ASN A 388 -17.72 10.39 -29.04
CA ASN A 388 -18.35 10.84 -27.82
C ASN A 388 -19.36 11.96 -28.18
N PRO A 389 -20.65 11.83 -27.81
CA PRO A 389 -21.67 12.82 -28.17
C PRO A 389 -21.46 14.19 -27.54
N VAL A 390 -20.63 14.31 -26.51
CA VAL A 390 -20.35 15.55 -25.79
C VAL A 390 -19.06 16.20 -26.28
N THR A 391 -17.95 15.46 -26.34
CA THR A 391 -16.64 16.02 -26.74
C THR A 391 -16.42 16.03 -28.24
N GLY A 392 -17.17 15.22 -29.00
CA GLY A 392 -16.95 15.07 -30.45
C GLY A 392 -15.69 14.29 -30.81
N GLU A 393 -14.94 13.80 -29.83
CA GLU A 393 -13.72 13.03 -30.03
C GLU A 393 -14.01 11.53 -30.21
N GLU A 394 -13.15 10.85 -30.98
CA GLU A 394 -13.23 9.40 -31.15
C GLU A 394 -12.73 8.67 -29.89
N GLU A 395 -13.64 8.03 -29.16
CA GLU A 395 -13.29 7.24 -27.99
C GLU A 395 -13.25 5.74 -28.31
N LEU A 396 -12.23 5.07 -27.79
CA LEU A 396 -12.12 3.62 -27.78
C LEU A 396 -12.99 3.06 -26.65
N ARG A 397 -14.02 2.27 -26.99
CA ARG A 397 -14.91 1.66 -25.99
C ARG A 397 -15.23 0.20 -26.31
N LEU A 398 -15.09 -0.66 -25.30
CA LEU A 398 -15.55 -2.05 -25.37
C LEU A 398 -17.07 -2.15 -25.54
N LYS A 399 -17.53 -3.13 -26.33
CA LYS A 399 -18.96 -3.45 -26.44
C LYS A 399 -19.51 -3.82 -25.07
N ASN A 400 -20.62 -3.19 -24.68
CA ASN A 400 -21.24 -3.38 -23.36
C ASN A 400 -21.51 -4.86 -23.02
N ARG A 401 -21.89 -5.70 -24.00
CA ARG A 401 -22.13 -7.15 -23.77
C ARG A 401 -20.86 -7.90 -23.39
N VAL A 402 -19.73 -7.60 -24.05
CA VAL A 402 -18.43 -8.22 -23.76
C VAL A 402 -17.93 -7.75 -22.40
N ARG A 403 -18.04 -6.46 -22.12
CA ARG A 403 -17.69 -5.87 -20.82
C ARG A 403 -18.49 -6.51 -19.68
N LEU A 404 -19.82 -6.59 -19.82
CA LEU A 404 -20.68 -7.17 -18.79
C LEU A 404 -20.37 -8.66 -18.57
N GLY A 405 -20.12 -9.42 -19.63
CA GLY A 405 -19.70 -10.82 -19.52
C GLY A 405 -18.39 -10.99 -18.74
N ARG A 406 -17.39 -10.15 -19.01
CA ARG A 406 -16.10 -10.19 -18.29
C ARG A 406 -16.24 -9.81 -16.82
N ILE A 407 -17.00 -8.76 -16.52
CA ILE A 407 -17.29 -8.37 -15.13
C ILE A 407 -18.04 -9.50 -14.41
N ALA A 408 -19.02 -10.13 -15.07
CA ALA A 408 -19.76 -11.26 -14.49
C ALA A 408 -18.85 -12.45 -14.17
N ILE A 409 -17.90 -12.78 -15.06
CA ILE A 409 -16.89 -13.82 -14.80
C ILE A 409 -15.99 -13.44 -13.61
N SER A 410 -15.52 -12.19 -13.55
CA SER A 410 -14.70 -11.70 -12.43
C SER A 410 -15.43 -11.80 -11.09
N VAL A 411 -16.71 -11.40 -11.05
CA VAL A 411 -17.55 -11.52 -9.85
C VAL A 411 -17.78 -12.99 -9.48
N LEU A 412 -18.04 -13.87 -10.45
CA LEU A 412 -18.21 -15.31 -10.19
C LEU A 412 -16.93 -15.94 -9.62
N CYS A 413 -15.77 -15.61 -10.19
CA CYS A 413 -14.47 -16.06 -9.66
C CYS A 413 -14.22 -15.53 -8.25
N SER A 414 -14.54 -14.25 -7.98
CA SER A 414 -14.42 -13.64 -6.65
C SER A 414 -15.31 -14.35 -5.62
N LEU A 415 -16.55 -14.67 -5.98
CA LEU A 415 -17.46 -15.45 -5.13
C LEU A 415 -16.93 -16.87 -4.87
N LEU A 416 -16.38 -17.53 -5.90
CA LEU A 416 -15.76 -18.85 -5.74
C LEU A 416 -14.59 -18.80 -4.75
N ILE A 417 -13.73 -17.78 -4.83
CA ILE A 417 -12.64 -17.61 -3.86
C ILE A 417 -13.19 -17.45 -2.45
N ILE A 418 -14.20 -16.59 -2.25
CA ILE A 418 -14.86 -16.41 -0.95
C ILE A 418 -15.41 -17.75 -0.43
N THR A 419 -16.04 -18.58 -1.27
CA THR A 419 -16.50 -19.91 -0.84
C THR A 419 -15.36 -20.83 -0.42
N VAL A 420 -14.22 -20.79 -1.11
CA VAL A 420 -13.02 -21.55 -0.71
C VAL A 420 -12.51 -21.10 0.66
N LEU A 421 -12.54 -19.80 0.97
CA LEU A 421 -12.16 -19.27 2.28
C LEU A 421 -13.10 -19.76 3.40
N LEU A 422 -14.40 -19.81 3.13
CA LEU A 422 -15.37 -20.37 4.08
C LEU A 422 -15.11 -21.87 4.32
N VAL A 423 -14.72 -22.62 3.29
CA VAL A 423 -14.34 -24.05 3.44
C VAL A 423 -13.06 -24.21 4.26
N ILE A 424 -12.03 -23.40 4.01
CA ILE A 424 -10.79 -23.41 4.82
C ILE A 424 -11.11 -23.10 6.29
N LEU A 425 -11.99 -22.13 6.54
CA LEU A 425 -12.45 -21.82 7.88
C LEU A 425 -13.15 -23.03 8.54
N LEU A 426 -14.07 -23.70 7.83
CA LEU A 426 -14.72 -24.91 8.33
C LEU A 426 -13.70 -25.99 8.68
N VAL A 427 -12.65 -26.18 7.88
CA VAL A 427 -11.57 -27.12 8.16
C VAL A 427 -10.81 -26.75 9.45
N VAL A 428 -10.52 -25.47 9.66
CA VAL A 428 -9.88 -25.00 10.91
C VAL A 428 -10.76 -25.26 12.13
N ILE A 429 -12.08 -25.05 12.00
CA ILE A 429 -13.06 -25.33 13.05
C ILE A 429 -13.10 -26.84 13.35
N ILE A 430 -13.16 -27.69 12.31
CA ILE A 430 -13.15 -29.15 12.48
C ILE A 430 -11.85 -29.60 13.16
N ASN A 431 -10.69 -29.08 12.76
CA ASN A 431 -9.41 -29.39 13.39
C ASN A 431 -9.38 -29.01 14.88
N LYS A 432 -9.99 -27.90 15.27
CA LYS A 432 -10.16 -27.53 16.68
C LYS A 432 -11.00 -28.57 17.43
N VAL A 433 -12.16 -28.95 16.89
CA VAL A 433 -13.05 -29.94 17.51
C VAL A 433 -12.35 -31.28 17.68
N LEU A 434 -11.60 -31.73 16.67
CA LEU A 434 -10.78 -32.95 16.73
C LEU A 434 -9.69 -32.84 17.80
N PHE A 435 -8.98 -31.71 17.87
CA PHE A 435 -7.96 -31.48 18.89
C PHE A 435 -8.55 -31.53 20.30
N MET A 436 -9.73 -30.93 20.53
CA MET A 436 -10.43 -31.01 21.81
C MET A 436 -10.80 -32.44 22.16
N GLY A 437 -11.37 -33.20 21.21
CA GLY A 437 -11.72 -34.60 21.42
C GLY A 437 -10.51 -35.49 21.75
N VAL A 438 -9.39 -35.33 21.03
CA VAL A 438 -8.14 -36.07 21.33
C VAL A 438 -7.51 -35.61 22.64
N GLY A 439 -7.53 -34.30 22.91
CA GLY A 439 -7.00 -33.71 24.15
C GLY A 439 -7.71 -34.24 25.40
N GLN A 440 -9.02 -34.50 25.32
CA GLN A 440 -9.81 -35.09 26.40
C GLN A 440 -9.51 -36.59 26.60
N LYS A 441 -9.13 -37.32 25.55
CA LYS A 441 -8.67 -38.72 25.62
C LYS A 441 -7.23 -38.88 26.14
N SER A 442 -6.47 -37.78 26.23
CA SER A 442 -5.05 -37.84 26.62
C SER A 442 -4.87 -38.36 28.05
N LYS A 443 -3.83 -39.16 28.28
CA LYS A 443 -3.49 -39.64 29.64
C LYS A 443 -2.93 -38.53 30.54
N GLN A 444 -2.49 -37.42 29.95
CA GLN A 444 -1.88 -36.31 30.68
C GLN A 444 -2.94 -35.38 31.29
N LYS A 445 -3.03 -35.35 32.62
CA LYS A 445 -4.01 -34.55 33.38
C LYS A 445 -3.98 -33.05 33.07
N TYR A 446 -2.82 -32.52 32.66
CA TYR A 446 -2.69 -31.13 32.24
C TYR A 446 -3.41 -30.84 30.91
N ILE A 447 -3.22 -31.73 29.93
CA ILE A 447 -3.82 -31.59 28.60
C ILE A 447 -5.33 -31.76 28.69
N THR A 448 -5.81 -32.76 29.44
CA THR A 448 -7.26 -32.99 29.59
C THR A 448 -7.97 -31.82 30.28
N LYS A 449 -7.36 -31.21 31.30
CA LYS A 449 -7.94 -30.07 32.01
C LYS A 449 -7.99 -28.79 31.17
N ASN A 450 -6.97 -28.55 30.34
CA ASN A 450 -6.82 -27.32 29.58
C ASN A 450 -7.09 -27.50 28.07
N ALA A 451 -7.65 -28.64 27.65
CA ALA A 451 -7.83 -29.01 26.24
C ALA A 451 -8.58 -27.94 25.44
N ASN A 452 -9.61 -27.30 26.04
CA ASN A 452 -10.39 -26.26 25.39
C ASN A 452 -9.56 -24.97 25.16
N VAL A 453 -8.82 -24.47 26.17
CA VAL A 453 -7.93 -23.30 26.02
C VAL A 453 -6.88 -23.58 24.96
N MET A 454 -6.20 -24.72 25.10
CA MET A 454 -5.08 -25.08 24.22
C MET A 454 -5.56 -25.27 22.79
N GLY A 455 -6.71 -25.92 22.59
CA GLY A 455 -7.31 -26.10 21.26
C GLY A 455 -7.72 -24.78 20.63
N SER A 456 -8.36 -23.89 21.39
CA SER A 456 -8.73 -22.55 20.91
C SER A 456 -7.50 -21.72 20.56
N PHE A 457 -6.47 -21.69 21.42
CA PHE A 457 -5.24 -20.95 21.18
C PHE A 457 -4.45 -21.49 19.98
N ILE A 458 -4.32 -22.81 19.85
CA ILE A 458 -3.65 -23.45 18.70
C ILE A 458 -4.43 -23.16 17.41
N SER A 459 -5.76 -23.26 17.43
CA SER A 459 -6.60 -22.93 16.28
C SER A 459 -6.46 -21.46 15.88
N SER A 460 -6.46 -20.54 16.86
CA SER A 460 -6.21 -19.11 16.63
C SER A 460 -4.85 -18.82 15.98
N ILE A 461 -3.79 -19.50 16.43
CA ILE A 461 -2.44 -19.36 15.86
C ILE A 461 -2.38 -19.92 14.43
N ILE A 462 -2.92 -21.13 14.20
CA ILE A 462 -2.97 -21.73 12.88
C ILE A 462 -3.72 -20.80 11.92
N TYR A 463 -4.88 -20.30 12.34
CA TYR A 463 -5.67 -19.37 11.54
C TYR A 463 -4.94 -18.05 11.28
N PHE A 464 -4.21 -17.52 12.26
CA PHE A 464 -3.37 -16.34 12.07
C PHE A 464 -2.31 -16.54 10.98
N PHE A 465 -1.61 -17.68 10.96
CA PHE A 465 -0.65 -17.96 9.88
C PHE A 465 -1.33 -18.17 8.53
N LEU A 466 -2.51 -18.79 8.49
CA LEU A 466 -3.30 -18.90 7.26
C LEU A 466 -3.67 -17.52 6.69
N ILE A 467 -4.07 -16.58 7.56
CA ILE A 467 -4.35 -15.19 7.17
C ILE A 467 -3.11 -14.55 6.53
N MET A 468 -1.93 -14.73 7.14
CA MET A 468 -0.68 -14.13 6.65
C MET A 468 -0.24 -14.70 5.31
N ILE A 469 -0.38 -16.01 5.10
CA ILE A 469 -0.06 -16.65 3.82
C ILE A 469 -1.04 -16.24 2.72
N ALA A 470 -2.31 -16.03 3.08
CA ALA A 470 -3.35 -15.72 2.09
C ALA A 470 -3.29 -14.28 1.55
N LYS A 471 -2.76 -13.31 2.32
CA LYS A 471 -2.66 -11.90 1.89
C LYS A 471 -1.94 -11.71 0.52
N PRO A 472 -0.69 -12.17 0.32
CA PRO A 472 -0.02 -12.00 -0.97
C PRO A 472 -0.71 -12.75 -2.11
N LEU A 473 -1.40 -13.85 -1.80
CA LEU A 473 -2.19 -14.59 -2.78
C LEU A 473 -3.41 -13.77 -3.23
N TYR A 474 -4.08 -13.07 -2.31
CA TYR A 474 -5.20 -12.20 -2.66
C TYR A 474 -4.78 -11.00 -3.50
N GLU A 475 -3.63 -10.39 -3.22
CA GLU A 475 -3.08 -9.28 -4.01
C GLU A 475 -2.86 -9.73 -5.47
N LEU A 476 -2.26 -10.91 -5.66
CA LEU A 476 -2.04 -11.49 -6.99
C LEU A 476 -3.36 -11.80 -7.71
N ILE A 477 -4.30 -12.47 -7.02
CA ILE A 477 -5.57 -12.87 -7.61
C ILE A 477 -6.44 -11.66 -7.93
N ALA A 478 -6.53 -10.68 -7.02
CA ALA A 478 -7.30 -9.45 -7.23
C ALA A 478 -6.73 -8.65 -8.41
N GLY A 479 -5.41 -8.59 -8.57
CA GLY A 479 -4.76 -7.98 -9.73
C GLY A 479 -5.16 -8.70 -11.01
N LYS A 480 -5.00 -10.03 -11.06
CA LYS A 480 -5.31 -10.82 -12.25
C LYS A 480 -6.79 -10.76 -12.66
N LEU A 481 -7.70 -10.75 -11.68
CA LEU A 481 -9.14 -10.59 -11.92
C LEU A 481 -9.48 -9.20 -12.44
N THR A 482 -8.79 -8.16 -11.96
CA THR A 482 -9.03 -6.79 -12.39
C THR A 482 -8.44 -6.53 -13.78
N ASP A 483 -7.30 -7.13 -14.12
CA ASP A 483 -6.75 -7.11 -15.48
C ASP A 483 -7.71 -7.74 -16.49
N MET A 484 -8.41 -8.82 -16.10
CA MET A 484 -9.42 -9.47 -16.93
C MET A 484 -10.65 -8.60 -17.22
N GLU A 485 -10.97 -7.64 -16.35
CA GLU A 485 -12.11 -6.72 -16.51
C GLU A 485 -11.85 -5.62 -17.56
N TYR A 486 -10.60 -5.34 -17.89
CA TYR A 486 -10.18 -4.26 -18.79
C TYR A 486 -10.86 -2.93 -18.46
N ASN A 487 -10.50 -2.34 -17.31
CA ASN A 487 -10.96 -1.03 -16.92
C ASN A 487 -10.34 0.07 -17.80
N ARG A 488 -11.14 1.10 -18.13
CA ARG A 488 -10.77 2.16 -19.09
C ARG A 488 -9.74 3.12 -18.49
N THR A 489 -10.05 3.64 -17.30
CA THR A 489 -9.24 4.60 -16.57
C THR A 489 -8.55 3.94 -15.40
N GLU A 490 -7.46 4.54 -14.96
CA GLU A 490 -6.69 4.05 -13.82
C GLU A 490 -7.50 4.10 -12.52
N ALA A 491 -8.29 5.15 -12.28
CA ALA A 491 -9.16 5.22 -11.11
C ALA A 491 -10.22 4.10 -11.07
N GLN A 492 -10.75 3.68 -12.23
CA GLN A 492 -11.68 2.54 -12.29
C GLN A 492 -10.96 1.21 -12.01
N TYR A 493 -9.73 1.07 -12.50
CA TYR A 493 -8.89 -0.08 -12.22
C TYR A 493 -8.60 -0.18 -10.72
N GLU A 494 -8.06 0.87 -10.13
CA GLU A 494 -7.75 0.96 -8.70
C GLU A 494 -9.00 0.74 -7.84
N GLY A 495 -10.13 1.41 -8.15
CA GLY A 495 -11.37 1.22 -7.40
C GLY A 495 -11.90 -0.23 -7.44
N SER A 496 -11.84 -0.87 -8.60
CA SER A 496 -12.26 -2.28 -8.75
C SER A 496 -11.29 -3.25 -8.08
N TYR A 497 -9.99 -2.96 -8.13
CA TYR A 497 -8.95 -3.72 -7.46
C TYR A 497 -9.09 -3.63 -5.93
N THR A 498 -9.16 -2.42 -5.39
CA THR A 498 -9.32 -2.16 -3.96
C THR A 498 -10.59 -2.80 -3.41
N PHE A 499 -11.71 -2.76 -4.15
CA PHE A 499 -12.95 -3.40 -3.70
C PHE A 499 -12.81 -4.92 -3.57
N LYS A 500 -12.19 -5.59 -4.56
CA LYS A 500 -11.96 -7.05 -4.50
C LYS A 500 -11.01 -7.43 -3.37
N LEU A 501 -9.89 -6.71 -3.25
CA LEU A 501 -8.92 -6.93 -2.18
C LEU A 501 -9.59 -6.76 -0.80
N PHE A 502 -10.34 -5.67 -0.62
CA PHE A 502 -11.12 -5.43 0.59
C PHE A 502 -12.11 -6.57 0.88
N ALA A 503 -12.84 -7.06 -0.13
CA ALA A 503 -13.79 -8.16 0.06
C ALA A 503 -13.11 -9.46 0.51
N PHE A 504 -11.96 -9.81 -0.09
CA PHE A 504 -11.19 -11.00 0.29
C PHE A 504 -10.62 -10.87 1.70
N GLU A 505 -10.01 -9.73 2.02
CA GLU A 505 -9.48 -9.47 3.36
C GLU A 505 -10.59 -9.43 4.41
N PHE A 506 -11.73 -8.81 4.10
CA PHE A 506 -12.86 -8.73 5.02
C PHE A 506 -13.35 -10.13 5.43
N VAL A 507 -13.56 -11.03 4.47
CA VAL A 507 -13.94 -12.42 4.77
C VAL A 507 -12.84 -13.12 5.56
N ASN A 508 -11.57 -12.95 5.17
CA ASN A 508 -10.45 -13.62 5.81
C ASN A 508 -10.20 -13.16 7.27
N TYR A 509 -10.42 -11.89 7.61
CA TYR A 509 -10.21 -11.39 8.97
C TYR A 509 -11.45 -11.55 9.87
N TYR A 510 -12.65 -11.37 9.33
CA TYR A 510 -13.87 -11.26 10.15
C TYR A 510 -14.73 -12.52 10.17
N CYS A 511 -14.58 -13.47 9.24
CA CYS A 511 -15.48 -14.63 9.19
C CYS A 511 -15.36 -15.54 10.43
N TYR A 512 -14.15 -15.81 10.93
CA TYR A 512 -13.99 -16.62 12.13
C TYR A 512 -14.55 -15.95 13.42
N PRO A 513 -14.29 -14.67 13.68
CA PRO A 513 -14.98 -13.93 14.73
C PRO A 513 -16.51 -13.89 14.61
N ILE A 514 -17.04 -13.70 13.40
CA ILE A 514 -18.48 -13.73 13.12
C ILE A 514 -19.05 -15.11 13.45
N TYR A 515 -18.33 -16.18 13.10
CA TYR A 515 -18.69 -17.54 13.47
C TYR A 515 -18.78 -17.72 14.99
N ILE A 516 -17.75 -17.33 15.74
CA ILE A 516 -17.72 -17.45 17.20
C ILE A 516 -18.86 -16.65 17.86
N SER A 517 -19.18 -15.47 17.32
CA SER A 517 -20.14 -14.54 17.92
C SER A 517 -21.60 -14.93 17.65
N PHE A 518 -21.92 -15.40 16.45
CA PHE A 518 -23.31 -15.56 16.00
C PHE A 518 -23.72 -17.01 15.73
N PHE A 519 -22.79 -17.88 15.34
CA PHE A 519 -23.13 -19.24 14.88
C PHE A 519 -22.71 -20.33 15.88
N LYS A 520 -21.62 -20.10 16.63
CA LYS A 520 -21.13 -21.06 17.62
C LYS A 520 -22.12 -21.23 18.77
N GLY A 521 -22.46 -22.48 19.10
CA GLY A 521 -23.46 -22.80 20.12
C GLY A 521 -24.92 -22.44 19.77
N GLY A 522 -25.20 -21.84 18.60
CA GLY A 522 -26.55 -21.50 18.17
C GLY A 522 -27.37 -22.72 17.71
N LEU A 523 -26.70 -23.74 17.18
CA LEU A 523 -27.29 -25.04 16.83
C LEU A 523 -27.11 -26.04 17.98
N TYR A 524 -27.61 -25.71 19.17
CA TYR A 524 -27.47 -26.57 20.34
C TYR A 524 -28.37 -27.82 20.19
N THR A 525 -27.80 -28.99 20.48
CA THR A 525 -28.53 -30.26 20.56
C THR A 525 -28.59 -30.70 22.01
N HIS A 526 -29.72 -31.26 22.44
CA HIS A 526 -29.79 -31.85 23.78
C HIS A 526 -29.00 -33.17 23.80
N PRO A 527 -28.39 -33.55 24.94
CA PRO A 527 -27.65 -34.83 25.06
C PRO A 527 -28.45 -36.10 24.70
N GLY A 528 -29.78 -35.99 24.58
CA GLY A 528 -30.68 -37.08 24.14
C GLY A 528 -30.89 -37.18 22.62
N ASP A 529 -30.55 -36.16 21.83
CA ASP A 529 -30.80 -36.10 20.38
C ASP A 529 -29.68 -36.77 19.56
N LYS A 530 -29.46 -38.07 19.82
CA LYS A 530 -28.36 -38.87 19.22
C LYS A 530 -28.37 -38.89 17.68
N ASP A 531 -29.54 -38.80 17.06
CA ASP A 531 -29.71 -38.87 15.59
C ASP A 531 -29.33 -37.58 14.85
N VAL A 532 -29.01 -36.50 15.59
CA VAL A 532 -28.60 -35.21 14.99
C VAL A 532 -27.09 -35.19 14.72
N TYR A 533 -26.28 -35.83 15.56
CA TYR A 533 -24.82 -35.93 15.39
C TYR A 533 -24.41 -36.67 14.11
N GLY A 534 -25.22 -37.63 13.64
CA GLY A 534 -24.92 -38.43 12.45
C GLY A 534 -25.19 -37.73 11.11
N LYS A 535 -25.95 -36.62 11.08
CA LYS A 535 -26.43 -36.02 9.81
C LYS A 535 -25.48 -34.99 9.19
N PHE A 536 -24.56 -34.43 9.96
CA PHE A 536 -23.61 -33.42 9.46
C PHE A 536 -22.17 -33.98 9.53
N PHE A 537 -21.84 -34.88 8.61
CA PHE A 537 -20.49 -35.47 8.44
C PHE A 537 -19.86 -36.16 9.65
N GLY A 538 -20.64 -36.54 10.68
CA GLY A 538 -20.15 -37.29 11.85
C GLY A 538 -19.19 -36.50 12.77
N VAL A 539 -19.22 -35.17 12.71
CA VAL A 539 -18.44 -34.29 13.60
C VAL A 539 -19.37 -33.66 14.63
N ALA A 540 -19.05 -33.79 15.92
CA ALA A 540 -19.77 -33.10 16.99
C ALA A 540 -19.76 -31.58 16.77
N LEU A 541 -20.91 -30.91 16.89
CA LEU A 541 -20.99 -29.45 16.74
C LEU A 541 -20.11 -28.75 17.78
N ASP A 542 -19.46 -27.63 17.41
CA ASP A 542 -18.60 -26.84 18.29
C ASP A 542 -19.44 -26.13 19.37
N LEU A 543 -19.37 -26.59 20.62
CA LEU A 543 -20.09 -26.02 21.77
C LEU A 543 -19.29 -24.90 22.45
N CYS A 544 -20.00 -23.99 23.09
CA CYS A 544 -19.40 -22.99 23.99
C CYS A 544 -19.03 -23.61 25.35
N ASP A 545 -18.06 -23.01 26.02
CA ASP A 545 -17.84 -23.26 27.45
C ASP A 545 -19.08 -22.82 28.25
N PRO A 546 -19.40 -23.45 29.40
CA PRO A 546 -20.47 -23.00 30.29
C PRO A 546 -20.41 -21.51 30.69
N ALA A 547 -19.21 -20.92 30.67
CA ALA A 547 -18.99 -19.49 30.92
C ALA A 547 -19.22 -18.58 29.69
N GLY A 548 -19.61 -19.15 28.54
CA GLY A 548 -19.84 -18.46 27.28
C GLY A 548 -18.67 -18.53 26.29
N CYS A 549 -18.90 -17.99 25.09
CA CYS A 549 -17.91 -17.98 23.99
C CYS A 549 -17.09 -16.67 23.90
N ILE A 550 -17.37 -15.69 24.76
CA ILE A 550 -16.74 -14.35 24.71
C ILE A 550 -15.23 -14.43 24.94
N SER A 551 -14.76 -15.31 25.84
CA SER A 551 -13.33 -15.51 26.08
C SER A 551 -12.58 -16.04 24.86
N GLU A 552 -13.20 -16.90 24.06
CA GLU A 552 -12.61 -17.40 22.81
C GLU A 552 -12.53 -16.29 21.75
N LEU A 553 -13.59 -15.49 21.63
CA LEU A 553 -13.61 -14.33 20.74
C LEU A 553 -12.49 -13.33 21.11
N LEU A 554 -12.27 -13.10 22.40
CA LEU A 554 -11.22 -12.22 22.88
C LEU A 554 -9.81 -12.75 22.55
N ILE A 555 -9.56 -14.04 22.79
CA ILE A 555 -8.28 -14.67 22.42
C ILE A 555 -8.06 -14.54 20.91
N GLN A 556 -9.12 -14.74 20.11
CA GLN A 556 -9.04 -14.62 18.66
C GLN A 556 -8.70 -13.20 18.21
N MET A 557 -9.40 -12.20 18.75
CA MET A 557 -9.15 -10.78 18.43
C MET A 557 -7.77 -10.34 18.87
N LEU A 558 -7.34 -10.71 20.07
CA LEU A 558 -6.01 -10.40 20.58
C LEU A 558 -4.92 -11.02 19.71
N THR A 559 -5.09 -12.29 19.32
CA THR A 559 -4.13 -13.00 18.47
C THR A 559 -4.01 -12.34 17.10
N ILE A 560 -5.12 -11.97 16.46
CA ILE A 560 -5.10 -11.26 15.16
C ILE A 560 -4.48 -9.87 15.31
N MET A 561 -4.95 -9.05 16.26
CA MET A 561 -4.52 -7.65 16.39
C MET A 561 -3.06 -7.53 16.84
N ALA A 562 -2.68 -8.25 17.89
CA ALA A 562 -1.30 -8.21 18.39
C ALA A 562 -0.36 -8.96 17.44
N GLY A 563 -0.78 -10.12 16.93
CA GLY A 563 0.01 -10.91 15.98
C GLY A 563 0.33 -10.14 14.71
N LYS A 564 -0.67 -9.48 14.11
CA LYS A 564 -0.47 -8.65 12.91
C LYS A 564 0.47 -7.49 13.18
N GLN A 565 0.30 -6.77 14.29
CA GLN A 565 1.19 -5.64 14.61
C GLN A 565 2.64 -6.10 14.79
N ILE A 566 2.86 -7.21 15.49
CA ILE A 566 4.20 -7.78 15.70
C ILE A 566 4.81 -8.21 14.36
N MET A 567 4.08 -8.96 13.54
CA MET A 567 4.58 -9.45 12.25
C MET A 567 4.86 -8.32 11.26
N ASN A 568 3.96 -7.34 11.15
CA ASN A 568 4.19 -6.18 10.28
C ASN A 568 5.41 -5.38 10.72
N ASN A 569 5.57 -5.11 12.02
CA ASN A 569 6.77 -4.43 12.52
C ASN A 569 8.06 -5.23 12.24
N LEU A 570 8.01 -6.57 12.32
CA LEU A 570 9.14 -7.43 11.97
C LEU A 570 9.48 -7.35 10.48
N ILE A 571 8.48 -7.38 9.59
CA ILE A 571 8.67 -7.36 8.15
C ILE A 571 9.06 -5.95 7.65
N GLU A 572 8.48 -4.88 8.17
CA GLU A 572 8.70 -3.51 7.66
C GLU A 572 9.94 -2.84 8.26
N VAL A 573 10.26 -3.13 9.53
CA VAL A 573 11.39 -2.45 10.21
C VAL A 573 12.59 -3.36 10.33
N VAL A 574 12.39 -4.59 10.83
CA VAL A 574 13.50 -5.48 11.18
C VAL A 574 14.12 -6.10 9.93
N LEU A 575 13.31 -6.58 8.99
CA LEU A 575 13.82 -7.22 7.77
C LEU A 575 14.64 -6.25 6.88
N PRO A 576 14.18 -5.03 6.54
CA PRO A 576 14.99 -4.07 5.79
C PRO A 576 16.25 -3.65 6.55
N TRP A 577 16.19 -3.54 7.89
CA TRP A 577 17.38 -3.26 8.69
C TRP A 577 18.41 -4.39 8.57
N ILE A 578 18.01 -5.65 8.68
CA ILE A 578 18.90 -6.82 8.50
C ILE A 578 19.47 -6.85 7.09
N LEU A 579 18.62 -6.75 6.06
CA LEU A 579 19.03 -6.75 4.66
C LEU A 579 19.98 -5.60 4.34
N ARG A 580 19.73 -4.41 4.90
CA ARG A 580 20.61 -3.24 4.77
C ARG A 580 21.98 -3.49 5.42
N GLN A 581 22.04 -4.11 6.59
CA GLN A 581 23.30 -4.46 7.23
C GLN A 581 24.10 -5.49 6.42
N TRP A 582 23.41 -6.41 5.74
CA TRP A 582 24.05 -7.38 4.85
C TRP A 582 24.57 -6.71 3.58
N ARG A 583 23.75 -5.89 2.92
CA ARG A 583 24.11 -5.17 1.68
C ARG A 583 25.23 -4.12 1.87
N HIS A 584 25.32 -3.49 3.05
CA HIS A 584 26.40 -2.54 3.34
C HIS A 584 27.78 -3.20 3.52
N LYS A 585 27.87 -4.52 3.69
CA LYS A 585 29.18 -5.20 3.72
C LYS A 585 29.87 -5.20 2.35
N ASP A 586 29.10 -5.15 1.26
CA ASP A 586 29.63 -5.24 -0.11
C ASP A 586 30.00 -3.87 -0.75
N VAL A 587 29.52 -2.73 -0.21
CA VAL A 587 29.56 -1.40 -0.89
C VAL A 587 30.51 -0.38 -0.21
N ARG A 588 31.35 -0.79 0.74
CA ARG A 588 32.14 0.13 1.60
C ARG A 588 33.24 0.97 0.94
N ARG A 589 33.32 1.10 -0.40
CA ARG A 589 34.50 1.71 -1.05
C ARG A 589 34.30 2.92 -1.96
N VAL A 590 33.08 3.28 -2.37
CA VAL A 590 32.89 4.43 -3.29
C VAL A 590 31.68 5.28 -2.87
N GLU A 591 31.89 6.58 -2.80
CA GLU A 591 30.86 7.58 -2.56
C GLU A 591 30.11 7.80 -3.90
N LEU A 592 28.82 7.43 -3.96
CA LEU A 592 28.04 7.39 -5.21
C LEU A 592 27.28 8.70 -5.45
N PRO A 593 27.11 9.11 -6.71
CA PRO A 593 26.27 10.24 -7.05
C PRO A 593 24.80 9.97 -6.75
N ARG A 594 24.01 11.03 -6.60
CA ARG A 594 22.64 10.91 -6.08
C ARG A 594 21.70 10.08 -6.94
N TRP A 595 21.73 10.27 -8.26
CA TRP A 595 20.91 9.47 -9.18
C TRP A 595 21.27 7.98 -9.11
N GLU A 596 22.54 7.62 -8.99
CA GLU A 596 22.96 6.22 -8.85
C GLU A 596 22.65 5.66 -7.46
N ALA A 597 22.74 6.48 -6.41
CA ALA A 597 22.36 6.10 -5.06
C ALA A 597 20.85 5.84 -4.94
N ASP A 598 20.03 6.69 -5.56
CA ASP A 598 18.57 6.56 -5.60
C ASP A 598 18.14 5.37 -6.47
N TYR A 599 18.85 5.08 -7.58
CA TYR A 599 18.62 3.85 -8.37
C TYR A 599 18.79 2.55 -7.56
N LYS A 600 19.67 2.55 -6.56
CA LYS A 600 19.90 1.38 -5.68
C LYS A 600 18.86 1.26 -4.56
N LEU A 601 17.95 2.22 -4.44
CA LEU A 601 16.80 2.12 -3.55
C LEU A 601 15.75 1.17 -4.14
N THR A 602 14.89 0.64 -3.27
CA THR A 602 13.76 -0.17 -3.70
C THR A 602 12.75 0.74 -4.39
N PRO A 603 12.25 0.38 -5.59
CA PRO A 603 11.20 1.16 -6.24
C PRO A 603 9.95 1.14 -5.36
N TYR A 604 9.26 2.28 -5.33
CA TYR A 604 7.95 2.39 -4.68
C TYR A 604 6.90 1.73 -5.58
N ASP A 605 6.14 0.77 -5.04
CA ASP A 605 5.03 0.17 -5.77
C ASP A 605 3.82 1.10 -5.68
N LYS A 606 3.19 1.40 -6.81
CA LYS A 606 2.06 2.32 -6.89
C LYS A 606 0.92 1.90 -5.94
N TYR A 607 0.77 0.59 -5.72
CA TYR A 607 -0.29 0.01 -4.89
C TYR A 607 0.10 -0.14 -3.41
N GLU A 608 1.32 0.21 -3.02
CA GLU A 608 1.85 0.01 -1.67
C GLU A 608 1.02 0.78 -0.61
N LEU A 609 0.61 2.03 -0.91
CA LEU A 609 -0.29 2.81 -0.05
C LEU A 609 -1.72 2.26 0.04
N THR A 610 -2.17 1.51 -0.97
CA THR A 610 -3.47 0.81 -0.92
C THR A 610 -3.39 -0.51 -0.14
N GLY A 611 -2.23 -0.79 0.48
CA GLY A 611 -1.98 -2.01 1.27
C GLY A 611 -1.69 -3.24 0.41
N ALA A 612 -1.59 -3.05 -0.90
CA ALA A 612 -1.32 -4.03 -1.91
C ALA A 612 0.16 -3.95 -2.31
N SER A 613 0.99 -4.80 -1.72
CA SER A 613 2.22 -5.16 -2.43
C SER A 613 1.78 -5.96 -3.64
N HIS A 614 2.18 -5.62 -4.88
CA HIS A 614 2.15 -6.66 -5.90
C HIS A 614 2.98 -7.83 -5.38
N GLY A 615 2.32 -8.99 -5.23
CA GLY A 615 2.91 -10.17 -4.64
C GLY A 615 4.28 -10.50 -5.23
N SER A 616 5.30 -10.40 -4.39
CA SER A 616 6.43 -11.32 -4.41
C SER A 616 6.75 -11.69 -2.96
N PRO A 617 6.37 -12.89 -2.50
CA PRO A 617 6.72 -13.39 -1.19
C PRO A 617 8.15 -13.95 -1.24
N TRP A 618 9.06 -13.33 -0.48
CA TRP A 618 10.39 -13.83 -0.10
C TRP A 618 11.43 -14.00 -1.24
N TYR A 619 12.53 -13.23 -1.11
CA TYR A 619 13.77 -13.27 -1.91
C TYR A 619 13.64 -12.98 -3.41
N GLU A 620 13.89 -11.75 -3.81
CA GLU A 620 15.10 -11.35 -4.55
C GLU A 620 15.11 -9.84 -4.75
N CYS A 621 16.30 -9.25 -4.62
CA CYS A 621 16.59 -7.92 -5.13
C CYS A 621 16.35 -7.91 -6.65
N GLY A 622 15.80 -6.80 -7.15
CA GLY A 622 16.10 -6.37 -8.52
C GLY A 622 14.94 -6.46 -9.50
N HIS A 623 14.72 -5.32 -10.14
CA HIS A 623 14.16 -5.15 -11.47
C HIS A 623 12.66 -5.40 -11.64
N VAL A 624 11.98 -4.42 -12.24
CA VAL A 624 10.82 -4.69 -13.10
C VAL A 624 11.36 -5.52 -14.28
N HIS A 625 11.48 -6.83 -14.10
CA HIS A 625 11.71 -7.76 -15.19
C HIS A 625 10.37 -8.07 -15.85
N VAL A 626 10.15 -7.52 -17.05
CA VAL A 626 9.37 -8.24 -18.06
C VAL A 626 10.31 -9.25 -18.67
N GLY A 627 10.29 -10.50 -18.16
CA GLY A 627 11.06 -11.59 -18.75
C GLY A 627 10.51 -12.00 -20.13
N PRO A 628 11.34 -12.51 -21.05
CA PRO A 628 10.89 -13.03 -22.33
C PRO A 628 10.30 -14.44 -22.11
N GLY A 629 8.98 -14.57 -22.13
CA GLY A 629 8.35 -15.86 -21.85
C GLY A 629 6.88 -15.89 -22.21
N PHE A 630 6.61 -16.02 -23.51
CA PHE A 630 5.43 -16.55 -24.21
C PHE A 630 5.18 -15.70 -25.45
N ALA A 631 5.94 -15.97 -26.51
CA ALA A 631 5.48 -15.62 -27.85
C ALA A 631 4.17 -16.39 -28.11
N PRO A 632 3.02 -15.74 -28.35
CA PRO A 632 1.91 -16.44 -28.96
C PRO A 632 2.37 -16.89 -30.34
N LYS A 633 2.30 -18.19 -30.62
CA LYS A 633 2.50 -18.74 -31.96
C LYS A 633 1.56 -18.00 -32.91
N VAL A 634 2.11 -17.11 -33.71
CA VAL A 634 1.44 -16.55 -34.88
C VAL A 634 1.25 -17.70 -35.86
N HIS A 635 0.06 -18.31 -35.87
CA HIS A 635 -0.33 -19.21 -36.94
C HIS A 635 -0.56 -18.35 -38.20
N GLY A 636 0.45 -18.33 -39.07
CA GLY A 636 0.29 -17.85 -40.44
C GLY A 636 -0.75 -18.68 -41.21
N PRO A 637 -1.37 -18.10 -42.25
CA PRO A 637 -2.40 -18.77 -43.03
C PRO A 637 -1.80 -19.96 -43.80
N ARG A 638 -2.36 -21.16 -43.61
CA ARG A 638 -2.03 -22.31 -44.46
C ARG A 638 -2.65 -22.11 -45.85
N PRO A 639 -1.89 -22.26 -46.95
CA PRO A 639 -2.47 -22.33 -48.29
C PRO A 639 -3.24 -23.64 -48.45
N GLY A 640 -4.35 -23.56 -49.19
CA GLY A 640 -5.19 -24.70 -49.52
C GLY A 640 -4.49 -25.72 -50.44
N GLY A 641 -4.92 -26.97 -50.31
CA GLY A 641 -4.61 -28.13 -51.15
C GLY A 641 -5.38 -29.31 -50.55
N ILE A 642 -6.63 -29.56 -50.96
CA ILE A 642 -7.03 -30.42 -52.08
C ILE A 642 -6.78 -31.91 -51.79
N LEU A 643 -7.89 -32.66 -51.90
CA LEU A 643 -8.08 -34.09 -52.19
C LEU A 643 -8.31 -35.10 -51.04
N GLN A 644 -9.51 -35.69 -51.17
CA GLN A 644 -10.08 -36.95 -50.65
C GLN A 644 -10.68 -36.96 -49.26
#